data_AF-A0A9X4ASN2-F1
#
_entry.id   AF-A0A9X4ASN2-F1
#
_cell.length_a   1.000
_cell.length_b   1.000
_cell.length_c   1.000
_cell.angle_alpha   90.00
_cell.angle_beta   90.00
_cell.angle_gamma   90.00
#
_symmetry.space_group_name_H-M   'P 1'
#
loop_
_entity.id
_entity.type
_entity.pdbx_description
1 polymer ?
#
loop_
_entity_poly.entity_id
_entity_poly.type
_entity_poly.pdbx_seq_one_letter_code
_entity_poly.pdbx_strand_id
1 'polypeptide(L)'
;MAKNSNKSNLVFKNATLVALLAAGSAGAWAGCATSSGSDMSPGGEGGSGDGGQGGTAGQGGSGHGGAGMGGAGQGGGSACGPGTTLCGDACTVLTFDPKNCGACGNACAAGEVCSVGQCGITCLGGTTQCNDTCVDLQNDPNNCGACGTSCPQGQVCSAGQCGTTCVGATACNGSCVDLDTDPANCGACGTACPAGQVCSMGLCSVTCLGGSALCGSSCVDLDTDPAHCGACGNACPSGQLCAGGMCVSIGECNAPFLLCGQLCVSPTTDASNCGTCGNKCAAGASCVDGTCQACDSTTTDCDNDGWLASEGDCCDKPGLCGAEPEKVNPGAIEVVGNGIDDNCNTKTDLFDLEDTVSCDDALASNSSAATDYAKALGICRVTTENAPKAERTWGLISAELLRADGSPLGDPQATSIRQSFGGITPAVLEGKSAVVLSSGIASDATQTNPGPNGGAPGGFNVSTSHIPESNVLISGGGQYSVKDWFATPNLPLKPANGLPDSPGCNASNTPEAEDSVMLVLRLRAPTNARAFSFNSYFLSAEYPEFVCTSYNDQFIALVDTPSGVPSPTPNPVDKNLMTFTKGNQKWPIGINIAQGTDLFAVCDSQAASPLCWDTSVSATSCSLGSTQLMGTGFESDGDCLIGGGTFWLTTAGNVIPGQIVEIRIALWDVGDSSYDSLAILDGFQWLSAATLPGTGG
;
A
#
# COMPACT_ATOMS: atom_id res chain seq x y z
N MET A 1 51.32 40.56 15.32
CA MET A 1 50.85 41.56 16.31
C MET A 1 49.57 41.03 16.96
N ALA A 2 49.24 41.47 18.18
CA ALA A 2 48.13 41.12 19.10
C ALA A 2 46.81 40.50 18.52
N LYS A 3 45.98 39.71 19.22
CA LYS A 3 46.02 39.06 20.58
C LYS A 3 44.86 38.02 20.71
N ASN A 4 45.08 36.94 21.48
CA ASN A 4 44.21 36.21 22.46
C ASN A 4 42.67 36.47 22.56
N SER A 5 41.76 35.55 23.01
CA SER A 5 41.81 34.11 23.39
C SER A 5 40.40 33.55 23.77
N ASN A 6 40.19 32.22 23.62
CA ASN A 6 39.36 31.24 24.37
C ASN A 6 37.91 31.50 24.90
N LYS A 7 37.00 30.57 24.50
CA LYS A 7 36.09 29.67 25.26
C LYS A 7 35.49 30.08 26.64
N SER A 8 34.18 29.86 26.87
CA SER A 8 33.61 28.75 27.72
C SER A 8 32.14 28.95 28.24
N ASN A 9 31.38 27.84 28.26
CA ASN A 9 30.32 27.40 29.22
C ASN A 9 28.95 28.11 29.45
N LEU A 10 27.87 27.35 29.16
CA LEU A 10 26.76 26.87 30.02
C LEU A 10 26.20 27.74 31.19
N VAL A 11 24.84 27.84 31.28
CA VAL A 11 23.98 27.20 32.33
C VAL A 11 22.50 27.69 32.26
N PHE A 12 21.55 26.77 32.50
CA PHE A 12 20.09 26.97 32.64
C PHE A 12 19.65 27.89 33.80
N LYS A 13 18.39 28.41 33.75
CA LYS A 13 17.54 28.56 34.95
C LYS A 13 16.04 28.71 34.67
N ASN A 14 15.23 27.94 35.40
CA ASN A 14 13.76 28.09 35.50
C ASN A 14 13.37 29.31 36.37
N ALA A 15 12.16 29.83 36.16
CA ALA A 15 11.42 30.58 37.18
C ALA A 15 9.89 30.46 36.97
N THR A 16 9.15 30.19 38.06
CA THR A 16 7.69 30.06 38.12
C THR A 16 7.14 31.15 39.06
N LEU A 17 6.03 31.83 38.73
CA LEU A 17 5.13 32.52 39.68
C LEU A 17 3.83 32.93 38.94
N VAL A 18 2.68 32.29 39.18
CA VAL A 18 1.58 32.60 40.15
C VAL A 18 0.70 33.81 39.81
N ALA A 19 -0.61 33.51 39.78
CA ALA A 19 -1.80 34.32 39.47
C ALA A 19 -2.07 35.59 40.31
N LEU A 20 -3.01 36.43 39.85
CA LEU A 20 -4.28 36.71 40.57
C LEU A 20 -5.33 37.53 39.77
N LEU A 21 -6.61 37.14 39.92
CA LEU A 21 -7.87 37.92 39.98
C LEU A 21 -8.01 39.33 39.35
N ALA A 22 -9.10 39.55 38.59
CA ALA A 22 -10.30 40.30 39.05
C ALA A 22 -11.40 40.39 37.95
N ALA A 23 -12.64 40.67 38.34
CA ALA A 23 -13.82 40.61 37.46
C ALA A 23 -14.56 41.96 37.29
N GLY A 24 -15.29 42.08 36.18
CA GLY A 24 -16.60 42.74 36.12
C GLY A 24 -16.66 44.19 35.64
N SER A 25 -17.48 44.45 34.63
CA SER A 25 -18.69 45.30 34.76
C SER A 25 -19.50 45.31 33.46
N ALA A 26 -20.82 45.43 33.56
CA ALA A 26 -21.73 45.58 32.42
C ALA A 26 -22.08 47.06 32.20
N GLY A 27 -22.44 47.42 30.97
CA GLY A 27 -22.88 48.78 30.63
C GLY A 27 -23.51 48.87 29.25
N ALA A 28 -24.83 48.70 29.16
CA ALA A 28 -25.61 49.09 27.99
C ALA A 28 -25.92 50.59 28.04
N TRP A 29 -26.07 51.24 26.88
CA TRP A 29 -26.87 52.47 26.68
C TRP A 29 -27.28 52.60 25.20
N ALA A 30 -28.33 53.36 24.91
CA ALA A 30 -29.11 53.25 23.68
C ALA A 30 -29.29 54.57 22.91
N GLY A 31 -29.69 54.44 21.64
CA GLY A 31 -30.28 55.51 20.81
C GLY A 31 -29.32 56.26 19.87
N CYS A 32 -29.77 56.89 18.79
CA CYS A 32 -31.08 56.81 18.09
C CYS A 32 -30.98 57.57 16.74
N ALA A 33 -31.53 57.04 15.63
CA ALA A 33 -31.83 57.84 14.42
C ALA A 33 -32.87 57.16 13.50
N THR A 34 -33.99 57.84 13.26
CA THR A 34 -34.98 57.60 12.19
C THR A 34 -34.49 58.21 10.86
N SER A 35 -35.01 58.00 9.65
CA SER A 35 -36.37 57.73 9.11
C SER A 35 -36.23 57.15 7.69
N SER A 36 -37.20 56.53 7.00
CA SER A 36 -38.60 56.91 6.76
C SER A 36 -39.35 55.73 6.11
N GLY A 37 -40.69 55.71 6.15
CA GLY A 37 -41.50 54.64 5.55
C GLY A 37 -42.73 55.16 4.80
N SER A 38 -43.51 54.23 4.25
CA SER A 38 -44.88 54.45 3.76
C SER A 38 -45.67 53.13 3.75
N ASP A 39 -46.91 53.18 4.24
CA ASP A 39 -47.77 52.03 4.53
C ASP A 39 -48.30 51.26 3.31
N MET A 40 -48.76 50.01 3.53
CA MET A 40 -50.18 49.62 3.38
C MET A 40 -50.45 48.18 3.88
N SER A 41 -51.57 48.02 4.59
CA SER A 41 -52.26 46.78 5.04
C SER A 41 -53.73 46.87 4.55
N PRO A 42 -54.67 45.88 4.67
CA PRO A 42 -54.73 44.81 5.70
C PRO A 42 -55.37 43.44 5.33
N GLY A 43 -55.46 42.54 6.33
CA GLY A 43 -56.46 41.44 6.44
C GLY A 43 -55.93 40.01 6.23
N GLY A 44 -56.31 38.97 6.99
CA GLY A 44 -57.12 38.91 8.22
C GLY A 44 -57.79 37.54 8.45
N GLU A 45 -57.63 36.95 9.65
CA GLU A 45 -58.40 35.80 10.24
C GLU A 45 -58.31 34.42 9.52
N GLY A 46 -58.40 33.24 10.18
CA GLY A 46 -58.51 32.87 11.60
C GLY A 46 -58.77 31.34 11.81
N GLY A 47 -58.67 30.84 13.06
CA GLY A 47 -58.99 29.45 13.49
C GLY A 47 -57.80 28.47 13.44
N SER A 48 -57.31 27.79 14.49
CA SER A 48 -57.84 27.25 15.76
C SER A 48 -58.69 25.97 15.64
N GLY A 49 -58.21 24.87 16.24
CA GLY A 49 -58.91 23.57 16.34
C GLY A 49 -58.09 22.50 17.06
N ASP A 50 -58.36 22.30 18.36
CA ASP A 50 -57.64 21.36 19.24
C ASP A 50 -58.07 19.88 19.10
N GLY A 51 -57.16 18.98 19.51
CA GLY A 51 -57.49 17.99 20.56
C GLY A 51 -57.71 16.52 20.18
N GLY A 52 -57.21 15.61 21.01
CA GLY A 52 -57.56 14.18 20.97
C GLY A 52 -56.56 13.23 21.67
N GLN A 53 -56.77 12.93 22.95
CA GLN A 53 -55.99 11.93 23.72
C GLN A 53 -56.71 10.56 23.80
N GLY A 54 -55.95 9.47 23.99
CA GLY A 54 -56.29 8.46 25.01
C GLY A 54 -56.54 6.99 24.59
N GLY A 55 -56.10 6.06 25.46
CA GLY A 55 -56.53 4.63 25.51
C GLY A 55 -55.50 3.62 24.97
N THR A 56 -54.52 3.07 25.70
CA THR A 56 -54.50 2.15 26.87
C THR A 56 -54.87 0.67 26.65
N ALA A 57 -53.85 -0.19 26.83
CA ALA A 57 -53.85 -1.49 27.53
C ALA A 57 -54.42 -2.78 26.87
N GLY A 58 -53.54 -3.78 26.76
CA GLY A 58 -53.82 -5.22 26.71
C GLY A 58 -52.62 -5.99 27.29
N GLN A 59 -52.84 -6.88 28.27
CA GLN A 59 -51.79 -7.47 29.12
C GLN A 59 -51.47 -8.95 28.83
N GLY A 60 -50.26 -9.36 29.21
CA GLY A 60 -49.80 -10.74 29.43
C GLY A 60 -48.27 -10.80 29.26
N GLY A 61 -47.40 -11.08 30.25
CA GLY A 61 -47.55 -11.85 31.49
C GLY A 61 -47.17 -13.32 31.21
N SER A 62 -46.16 -13.96 31.82
CA SER A 62 -45.33 -13.65 33.01
C SER A 62 -43.94 -14.33 32.87
N GLY A 63 -42.82 -13.77 33.36
CA GLY A 63 -42.19 -14.09 34.67
C GLY A 63 -41.25 -15.31 34.60
N HIS A 64 -40.05 -15.39 35.19
CA HIS A 64 -39.23 -14.55 36.12
C HIS A 64 -37.73 -14.88 35.82
N GLY A 65 -36.66 -14.26 36.35
CA GLY A 65 -36.42 -13.23 37.38
C GLY A 65 -34.99 -12.65 37.18
N GLY A 66 -34.17 -12.28 38.18
CA GLY A 66 -34.37 -12.26 39.64
C GLY A 66 -33.12 -11.91 40.49
N ALA A 67 -32.37 -10.85 40.13
CA ALA A 67 -31.40 -10.07 40.94
C ALA A 67 -30.12 -10.74 41.55
N GLY A 68 -29.00 -10.01 41.48
CA GLY A 68 -27.78 -10.26 42.26
C GLY A 68 -26.61 -9.34 41.89
N MET A 69 -26.45 -8.20 42.57
CA MET A 69 -25.22 -7.37 42.48
C MET A 69 -24.25 -7.72 43.61
N GLY A 70 -22.94 -7.75 43.33
CA GLY A 70 -21.92 -7.63 44.37
C GLY A 70 -20.51 -8.10 43.98
N GLY A 71 -19.52 -7.23 44.19
CA GLY A 71 -18.12 -7.62 44.37
C GLY A 71 -17.20 -7.35 43.18
N ALA A 72 -16.29 -6.38 43.33
CA ALA A 72 -15.17 -6.20 42.43
C ALA A 72 -14.08 -7.26 42.66
N GLY A 73 -13.47 -7.74 41.59
CA GLY A 73 -12.24 -8.55 41.60
C GLY A 73 -11.49 -8.32 40.29
N GLN A 74 -10.22 -7.92 40.36
CA GLN A 74 -9.40 -7.80 39.17
C GLN A 74 -9.00 -9.19 38.64
N GLY A 75 -9.09 -9.36 37.33
CA GLY A 75 -8.57 -10.50 36.59
C GLY A 75 -8.64 -10.17 35.10
N GLY A 76 -7.49 -10.15 34.42
CA GLY A 76 -7.45 -9.98 32.97
C GLY A 76 -8.07 -11.22 32.30
N GLY A 77 -9.19 -11.03 31.60
CA GLY A 77 -9.75 -12.06 30.74
C GLY A 77 -9.02 -12.08 29.41
N SER A 78 -8.40 -13.20 29.07
CA SER A 78 -7.65 -13.40 27.82
C SER A 78 -8.50 -13.03 26.60
N ALA A 79 -8.00 -12.12 25.77
CA ALA A 79 -8.48 -11.98 24.39
C ALA A 79 -7.58 -12.82 23.49
N CYS A 80 -8.18 -13.58 22.58
CA CYS A 80 -7.45 -14.24 21.49
C CYS A 80 -7.36 -13.30 20.28
N GLY A 81 -6.36 -13.52 19.43
CA GLY A 81 -6.11 -12.63 18.30
C GLY A 81 -7.08 -12.76 17.14
N PRO A 82 -7.06 -11.76 16.23
CA PRO A 82 -7.86 -11.81 15.03
C PRO A 82 -7.49 -13.06 14.23
N GLY A 83 -8.50 -13.88 13.88
CA GLY A 83 -8.32 -15.20 13.26
C GLY A 83 -8.37 -16.39 14.24
N THR A 84 -8.29 -16.18 15.55
CA THR A 84 -8.59 -17.21 16.57
C THR A 84 -9.82 -16.86 17.40
N THR A 85 -10.25 -17.81 18.24
CA THR A 85 -11.28 -17.57 19.25
C THR A 85 -10.91 -18.29 20.56
N LEU A 86 -11.28 -17.70 21.70
CA LEU A 86 -11.00 -18.25 23.02
C LEU A 86 -11.95 -19.40 23.34
N CYS A 87 -11.40 -20.61 23.39
CA CYS A 87 -12.15 -21.84 23.59
C CYS A 87 -11.76 -22.50 24.92
N GLY A 88 -12.37 -22.01 26.00
CA GLY A 88 -11.94 -22.33 27.36
C GLY A 88 -10.71 -21.50 27.73
N ASP A 89 -9.64 -22.16 28.14
CA ASP A 89 -8.38 -21.51 28.54
C ASP A 89 -7.35 -21.42 27.39
N ALA A 90 -7.74 -21.80 26.16
CA ALA A 90 -6.85 -21.84 24.99
C ALA A 90 -7.45 -21.09 23.79
N CYS A 91 -6.61 -20.33 23.07
CA CYS A 91 -6.95 -19.81 21.76
C CYS A 91 -6.79 -20.90 20.71
N THR A 92 -7.66 -20.91 19.71
CA THR A 92 -7.60 -21.87 18.62
C THR A 92 -8.19 -21.30 17.34
N VAL A 93 -7.72 -21.82 16.20
CA VAL A 93 -8.16 -21.40 14.89
C VAL A 93 -9.42 -22.17 14.53
N LEU A 94 -10.56 -21.50 14.61
CA LEU A 94 -11.86 -22.11 14.34
C LEU A 94 -11.94 -22.69 12.93
N THR A 95 -11.09 -22.26 11.99
CA THR A 95 -11.13 -22.72 10.59
C THR A 95 -10.51 -24.09 10.34
N PHE A 96 -9.63 -24.59 11.22
CA PHE A 96 -8.97 -25.89 11.02
C PHE A 96 -8.66 -26.73 12.27
N ASP A 97 -8.98 -26.29 13.50
CA ASP A 97 -8.88 -27.16 14.69
C ASP A 97 -10.06 -28.17 14.77
N PRO A 98 -9.83 -29.49 14.67
CA PRO A 98 -10.89 -30.50 14.80
C PRO A 98 -11.57 -30.55 16.17
N LYS A 99 -11.04 -29.88 17.20
CA LYS A 99 -11.64 -29.81 18.54
C LYS A 99 -12.51 -28.59 18.78
N ASN A 100 -12.44 -27.58 17.89
CA ASN A 100 -13.07 -26.28 18.06
C ASN A 100 -13.51 -25.69 16.71
N CYS A 101 -14.09 -26.51 15.83
CA CYS A 101 -14.30 -26.09 14.45
C CYS A 101 -15.52 -25.17 14.29
N GLY A 102 -15.35 -23.97 13.75
CA GLY A 102 -16.41 -22.97 13.56
C GLY A 102 -16.95 -22.33 14.84
N ALA A 103 -16.79 -23.00 15.99
CA ALA A 103 -17.12 -22.50 17.31
C ALA A 103 -16.35 -23.28 18.39
N CYS A 104 -16.16 -22.66 19.54
CA CYS A 104 -15.47 -23.26 20.67
C CYS A 104 -16.18 -24.48 21.25
N GLY A 105 -15.41 -25.53 21.53
CA GLY A 105 -15.91 -26.82 22.00
C GLY A 105 -16.71 -27.60 20.95
N ASN A 106 -16.84 -27.08 19.72
CA ASN A 106 -17.42 -27.82 18.59
C ASN A 106 -16.39 -28.79 18.03
N ALA A 107 -16.11 -29.84 18.80
CA ALA A 107 -15.24 -30.93 18.40
C ALA A 107 -15.95 -31.78 17.33
N CYS A 108 -15.29 -31.94 16.19
CA CYS A 108 -15.77 -32.77 15.10
C CYS A 108 -15.85 -34.24 15.53
N ALA A 109 -16.79 -34.98 14.95
CA ALA A 109 -16.97 -36.39 15.26
C ALA A 109 -15.75 -37.21 14.81
N ALA A 110 -15.56 -38.40 15.39
CA ALA A 110 -14.42 -39.25 15.04
C ALA A 110 -14.45 -39.62 13.54
N GLY A 111 -13.46 -39.11 12.78
CA GLY A 111 -13.34 -39.26 11.32
C GLY A 111 -13.70 -38.01 10.51
N GLU A 112 -14.19 -36.94 11.16
CA GLU A 112 -14.39 -35.63 10.55
C GLU A 112 -13.15 -34.75 10.72
N VAL A 113 -12.92 -33.86 9.75
CA VAL A 113 -11.91 -32.81 9.80
C VAL A 113 -12.56 -31.44 9.93
N CYS A 114 -11.80 -30.48 10.45
CA CYS A 114 -12.18 -29.08 10.40
C CYS A 114 -11.60 -28.42 9.15
N SER A 115 -12.44 -27.76 8.36
CA SER A 115 -12.02 -27.02 7.17
C SER A 115 -12.90 -25.77 7.00
N VAL A 116 -12.27 -24.61 6.81
CA VAL A 116 -12.88 -23.25 6.75
C VAL A 116 -14.00 -22.97 7.79
N GLY A 117 -13.94 -23.62 8.95
CA GLY A 117 -14.86 -23.40 10.05
C GLY A 117 -16.08 -24.32 10.07
N GLN A 118 -16.05 -25.44 9.36
CA GLN A 118 -17.08 -26.46 9.46
C GLN A 118 -16.48 -27.86 9.68
N CYS A 119 -17.04 -28.59 10.64
CA CYS A 119 -16.80 -30.01 10.77
C CYS A 119 -17.45 -30.74 9.61
N GLY A 120 -16.70 -31.62 8.96
CA GLY A 120 -17.24 -32.47 7.91
C GLY A 120 -16.36 -33.69 7.66
N ILE A 121 -16.96 -34.69 7.02
CA ILE A 121 -16.27 -35.86 6.47
C ILE A 121 -15.54 -35.58 5.14
N THR A 122 -15.35 -34.29 4.83
CA THR A 122 -14.75 -33.77 3.59
C THR A 122 -14.19 -32.37 3.81
N CYS A 123 -13.01 -32.07 3.27
CA CYS A 123 -12.43 -30.73 3.25
C CYS A 123 -13.17 -29.75 2.32
N LEU A 124 -12.99 -28.46 2.57
CA LEU A 124 -13.55 -27.34 1.83
C LEU A 124 -12.44 -26.51 1.16
N GLY A 125 -12.81 -25.55 0.31
CA GLY A 125 -11.85 -24.66 -0.36
C GLY A 125 -10.99 -25.33 -1.44
N GLY A 126 -11.42 -26.47 -2.01
CA GLY A 126 -10.68 -27.18 -3.07
C GLY A 126 -9.56 -28.10 -2.57
N THR A 127 -9.28 -28.12 -1.27
CA THR A 127 -8.37 -29.08 -0.64
C THR A 127 -9.05 -30.44 -0.42
N THR A 128 -8.29 -31.52 -0.23
CA THR A 128 -8.84 -32.88 0.00
C THR A 128 -8.38 -33.46 1.34
N GLN A 129 -9.27 -34.23 1.97
CA GLN A 129 -8.99 -34.89 3.25
C GLN A 129 -8.07 -36.10 3.06
N CYS A 130 -6.91 -36.05 3.71
CA CYS A 130 -5.88 -37.07 3.68
C CYS A 130 -5.58 -37.54 5.11
N ASN A 131 -6.36 -38.53 5.56
CA ASN A 131 -6.49 -38.92 6.97
C ASN A 131 -7.12 -37.77 7.80
N ASP A 132 -6.39 -37.24 8.78
CA ASP A 132 -6.88 -36.22 9.73
C ASP A 132 -6.53 -34.78 9.30
N THR A 133 -5.99 -34.58 8.10
CA THR A 133 -5.59 -33.26 7.57
C THR A 133 -6.17 -32.97 6.18
N CYS A 134 -6.34 -31.68 5.86
CA CYS A 134 -6.63 -31.22 4.50
C CYS A 134 -5.33 -30.86 3.79
N VAL A 135 -5.12 -31.32 2.57
CA VAL A 135 -3.94 -30.99 1.75
C VAL A 135 -4.35 -30.53 0.35
N ASP A 136 -3.52 -29.70 -0.28
CA ASP A 136 -3.72 -29.33 -1.68
C ASP A 136 -3.19 -30.44 -2.60
N LEU A 137 -4.11 -31.25 -3.13
CA LEU A 137 -3.77 -32.26 -4.12
C LEU A 137 -3.24 -31.63 -5.42
N GLN A 138 -3.43 -30.33 -5.66
CA GLN A 138 -3.12 -29.73 -6.96
C GLN A 138 -1.63 -29.43 -7.17
N ASN A 139 -0.91 -29.06 -6.11
CA ASN A 139 0.47 -28.59 -6.22
C ASN A 139 1.46 -29.27 -5.25
N ASP A 140 1.00 -30.01 -4.23
CA ASP A 140 1.89 -30.74 -3.32
C ASP A 140 2.57 -31.93 -4.03
N PRO A 141 3.90 -31.94 -4.22
CA PRO A 141 4.62 -33.05 -4.87
C PRO A 141 4.52 -34.38 -4.14
N ASN A 142 4.07 -34.40 -2.87
CA ASN A 142 3.96 -35.58 -2.03
C ASN A 142 2.53 -36.15 -1.96
N ASN A 143 1.52 -35.35 -2.32
CA ASN A 143 0.09 -35.67 -2.24
C ASN A 143 -0.65 -35.38 -3.57
N CYS A 144 0.06 -35.44 -4.69
CA CYS A 144 -0.44 -34.93 -5.97
C CYS A 144 -1.56 -35.77 -6.57
N GLY A 145 -2.72 -35.16 -6.80
CA GLY A 145 -3.92 -35.80 -7.36
C GLY A 145 -4.63 -36.80 -6.44
N ALA A 146 -3.95 -37.34 -5.43
CA ALA A 146 -4.52 -38.13 -4.35
C ALA A 146 -3.59 -38.18 -3.12
N CYS A 147 -4.17 -38.35 -1.95
CA CYS A 147 -3.46 -38.47 -0.67
C CYS A 147 -2.30 -39.47 -0.71
N GLY A 148 -1.12 -39.06 -0.26
CA GLY A 148 0.11 -39.86 -0.24
C GLY A 148 0.67 -40.20 -1.63
N THR A 149 0.14 -39.62 -2.71
CA THR A 149 0.62 -39.86 -4.08
C THR A 149 1.78 -38.92 -4.38
N SER A 150 2.98 -39.34 -4.01
CA SER A 150 4.19 -38.59 -4.31
C SER A 150 4.59 -38.74 -5.79
N CYS A 151 5.01 -37.65 -6.43
CA CYS A 151 5.32 -37.67 -7.85
C CYS A 151 6.59 -38.48 -8.18
N PRO A 152 6.58 -39.25 -9.28
CA PRO A 152 7.77 -39.93 -9.78
C PRO A 152 8.93 -38.96 -10.02
N GLN A 153 10.16 -39.46 -9.83
CA GLN A 153 11.38 -38.68 -10.04
C GLN A 153 11.42 -38.09 -11.47
N GLY A 154 11.50 -36.76 -11.57
CA GLY A 154 11.48 -36.03 -12.84
C GLY A 154 10.10 -35.55 -13.30
N GLN A 155 9.08 -35.64 -12.43
CA GLN A 155 7.76 -35.02 -12.62
C GLN A 155 7.52 -33.96 -11.54
N VAL A 156 6.70 -32.96 -11.88
CA VAL A 156 6.21 -31.93 -10.96
C VAL A 156 4.73 -32.20 -10.65
N CYS A 157 4.27 -31.77 -9.47
CA CYS A 157 2.82 -31.69 -9.24
C CYS A 157 2.30 -30.36 -9.77
N SER A 158 1.30 -30.42 -10.64
CA SER A 158 0.63 -29.23 -11.16
C SER A 158 -0.80 -29.58 -11.56
N ALA A 159 -1.78 -28.77 -11.15
CA ALA A 159 -3.22 -29.01 -11.34
C ALA A 159 -3.69 -30.44 -10.96
N GLY A 160 -3.02 -31.06 -9.97
CA GLY A 160 -3.40 -32.35 -9.42
C GLY A 160 -3.00 -33.55 -10.24
N GLN A 161 -1.99 -33.39 -11.10
CA GLN A 161 -1.37 -34.50 -11.80
C GLN A 161 0.14 -34.41 -11.68
N CYS A 162 0.76 -35.54 -11.34
CA CYS A 162 2.19 -35.72 -11.54
C CYS A 162 2.44 -35.73 -13.05
N GLY A 163 3.04 -34.64 -13.53
CA GLY A 163 3.18 -34.35 -14.94
C GLY A 163 4.59 -33.89 -15.28
N THR A 164 4.88 -33.89 -16.57
CA THR A 164 6.10 -33.29 -17.12
C THR A 164 5.85 -31.84 -17.57
N THR A 165 4.79 -31.19 -17.08
CA THR A 165 4.33 -29.84 -17.47
C THR A 165 3.92 -28.99 -16.28
N CYS A 166 4.29 -27.71 -16.31
CA CYS A 166 4.10 -26.73 -15.23
C CYS A 166 2.97 -25.74 -15.57
N VAL A 167 2.45 -25.05 -14.56
CA VAL A 167 1.52 -23.92 -14.70
C VAL A 167 2.26 -22.65 -14.24
N GLY A 168 2.13 -21.55 -14.99
CA GLY A 168 2.82 -20.27 -14.71
C GLY A 168 4.28 -20.18 -15.22
N ALA A 169 4.90 -21.32 -15.53
CA ALA A 169 6.16 -21.43 -16.27
C ALA A 169 6.04 -22.60 -17.25
N THR A 170 6.94 -22.72 -18.23
CA THR A 170 6.82 -23.79 -19.24
C THR A 170 7.79 -24.91 -18.93
N ALA A 171 7.31 -26.15 -18.88
CA ALA A 171 8.21 -27.27 -18.59
C ALA A 171 8.95 -27.72 -19.84
N CYS A 172 10.28 -27.68 -19.77
CA CYS A 172 11.15 -28.22 -20.79
C CYS A 172 12.03 -29.30 -20.13
N ASN A 173 11.93 -30.55 -20.61
CA ASN A 173 12.67 -31.71 -20.11
C ASN A 173 12.54 -32.01 -18.59
N GLY A 174 11.35 -31.78 -18.00
CA GLY A 174 11.05 -32.14 -16.61
C GLY A 174 11.42 -31.07 -15.57
N SER A 175 11.86 -29.89 -16.00
CA SER A 175 12.01 -28.69 -15.16
C SER A 175 11.13 -27.58 -15.72
N CYS A 176 10.53 -26.77 -14.84
CA CYS A 176 9.90 -25.51 -15.22
C CYS A 176 11.00 -24.52 -15.60
N VAL A 177 10.96 -23.98 -16.82
CA VAL A 177 11.88 -22.92 -17.27
C VAL A 177 11.10 -21.68 -17.71
N ASP A 178 11.78 -20.55 -17.62
CA ASP A 178 11.27 -19.27 -18.08
C ASP A 178 11.54 -19.11 -19.59
N LEU A 179 10.46 -18.97 -20.37
CA LEU A 179 10.57 -18.76 -21.81
C LEU A 179 11.04 -17.34 -22.16
N ASP A 180 10.97 -16.39 -21.22
CA ASP A 180 11.26 -14.99 -21.51
C ASP A 180 12.76 -14.67 -21.54
N THR A 181 13.57 -15.52 -20.91
CA THR A 181 15.01 -15.28 -20.69
C THR A 181 15.92 -16.44 -21.10
N ASP A 182 15.43 -17.68 -21.22
CA ASP A 182 16.26 -18.85 -21.57
C ASP A 182 16.59 -18.90 -23.08
N PRO A 183 17.87 -18.72 -23.51
CA PRO A 183 18.26 -18.75 -24.92
C PRO A 183 18.14 -20.12 -25.60
N ALA A 184 17.95 -21.21 -24.84
CA ALA A 184 17.68 -22.56 -25.35
C ALA A 184 16.18 -22.89 -25.44
N ASN A 185 15.32 -22.09 -24.80
CA ASN A 185 13.87 -22.30 -24.72
C ASN A 185 13.09 -20.98 -24.96
N CYS A 186 13.60 -20.11 -25.83
CA CYS A 186 13.11 -18.74 -25.91
C CYS A 186 11.74 -18.62 -26.59
N GLY A 187 10.75 -18.10 -25.88
CA GLY A 187 9.36 -18.00 -26.34
C GLY A 187 8.63 -19.35 -26.49
N ALA A 188 9.35 -20.48 -26.50
CA ALA A 188 8.83 -21.85 -26.46
C ALA A 188 9.95 -22.88 -26.19
N CYS A 189 9.62 -24.00 -25.53
CA CYS A 189 10.58 -25.09 -25.27
C CYS A 189 11.34 -25.55 -26.51
N GLY A 190 12.65 -25.74 -26.35
CA GLY A 190 13.56 -26.16 -27.41
C GLY A 190 13.80 -25.12 -28.52
N THR A 191 13.20 -23.93 -28.41
CA THR A 191 13.42 -22.82 -29.34
C THR A 191 14.72 -22.13 -28.97
N ALA A 192 15.82 -22.78 -29.30
CA ALA A 192 17.14 -22.18 -29.19
C ALA A 192 17.26 -21.01 -30.17
N CYS A 193 17.70 -19.85 -29.70
CA CYS A 193 17.85 -18.70 -30.58
C CYS A 193 18.92 -18.96 -31.66
N PRO A 194 18.71 -18.47 -32.90
CA PRO A 194 19.69 -18.57 -33.98
C PRO A 194 21.07 -18.06 -33.57
N ALA A 195 22.14 -18.65 -34.12
CA ALA A 195 23.51 -18.27 -33.78
C ALA A 195 23.75 -16.75 -33.96
N GLY A 196 24.03 -16.06 -32.85
CA GLY A 196 24.17 -14.60 -32.79
C GLY A 196 22.91 -13.83 -32.35
N GLN A 197 21.87 -14.52 -31.89
CA GLN A 197 20.68 -13.94 -31.27
C GLN A 197 20.56 -14.33 -29.79
N VAL A 198 19.66 -13.63 -29.08
CA VAL A 198 19.47 -13.72 -27.63
C VAL A 198 18.00 -13.79 -27.27
N CYS A 199 17.69 -14.43 -26.15
CA CYS A 199 16.34 -14.36 -25.60
C CYS A 199 16.18 -13.10 -24.75
N SER A 200 15.15 -12.31 -25.06
CA SER A 200 14.77 -11.14 -24.30
C SER A 200 13.27 -10.95 -24.43
N MET A 201 12.54 -11.06 -23.31
CA MET A 201 11.07 -10.97 -23.26
C MET A 201 10.38 -11.96 -24.23
N GLY A 202 10.89 -13.19 -24.26
CA GLY A 202 10.29 -14.30 -25.03
C GLY A 202 10.56 -14.25 -26.53
N LEU A 203 11.43 -13.35 -26.98
CA LEU A 203 11.75 -13.15 -28.38
C LEU A 203 13.25 -13.34 -28.64
N CYS A 204 13.57 -14.19 -29.62
CA CYS A 204 14.91 -14.25 -30.19
C CYS A 204 15.19 -13.01 -31.03
N SER A 205 16.13 -12.19 -30.58
CA SER A 205 16.42 -10.89 -31.19
C SER A 205 17.92 -10.71 -31.47
N VAL A 206 18.22 -9.79 -32.40
CA VAL A 206 19.58 -9.26 -32.67
C VAL A 206 19.89 -7.98 -31.88
N THR A 207 18.96 -7.51 -31.06
CA THR A 207 19.10 -6.36 -30.16
C THR A 207 18.27 -6.57 -28.91
N CYS A 208 18.77 -6.12 -27.77
CA CYS A 208 18.09 -6.30 -26.50
C CYS A 208 16.97 -5.29 -26.29
N LEU A 209 15.89 -5.75 -25.66
CA LEU A 209 14.73 -4.91 -25.33
C LEU A 209 14.94 -4.30 -23.93
N GLY A 210 14.31 -3.14 -23.68
CA GLY A 210 14.43 -2.46 -22.37
C GLY A 210 15.72 -1.68 -22.14
N GLY A 211 16.50 -1.34 -23.19
CA GLY A 211 17.66 -0.42 -23.08
C GLY A 211 19.02 -1.06 -22.81
N SER A 212 19.05 -2.36 -22.47
CA SER A 212 20.29 -3.15 -22.42
C SER A 212 20.92 -3.32 -23.81
N ALA A 213 22.20 -3.72 -23.88
CA ALA A 213 22.91 -3.93 -25.13
C ALA A 213 23.15 -5.41 -25.44
N LEU A 214 23.19 -5.74 -26.73
CA LEU A 214 23.60 -7.07 -27.18
C LEU A 214 25.12 -7.20 -27.16
N CYS A 215 25.64 -8.03 -26.26
CA CYS A 215 27.07 -8.29 -26.18
C CYS A 215 27.38 -9.79 -26.37
N GLY A 216 27.75 -10.14 -27.60
CA GLY A 216 27.93 -11.53 -28.00
C GLY A 216 26.58 -12.21 -28.23
N SER A 217 26.22 -13.14 -27.34
CA SER A 217 24.92 -13.82 -27.34
C SER A 217 24.21 -13.70 -25.98
N SER A 218 24.37 -12.56 -25.31
CA SER A 218 23.63 -12.21 -24.09
C SER A 218 23.22 -10.74 -24.12
N CYS A 219 22.06 -10.45 -23.51
CA CYS A 219 21.68 -9.10 -23.15
C CYS A 219 22.31 -8.71 -21.83
N VAL A 220 23.00 -7.57 -21.82
CA VAL A 220 23.73 -7.06 -20.66
C VAL A 220 23.49 -5.57 -20.54
N ASP A 221 23.38 -5.10 -19.30
CA ASP A 221 23.25 -3.69 -19.01
C ASP A 221 24.64 -3.04 -19.06
N LEU A 222 24.89 -2.16 -20.05
CA LEU A 222 26.18 -1.48 -20.16
C LEU A 222 26.45 -0.52 -18.99
N ASP A 223 25.43 -0.07 -18.27
CA ASP A 223 25.60 0.88 -17.18
C ASP A 223 26.00 0.23 -15.84
N THR A 224 25.77 -1.08 -15.69
CA THR A 224 26.02 -1.83 -14.45
C THR A 224 26.78 -3.15 -14.61
N ASP A 225 26.88 -3.76 -15.80
CA ASP A 225 27.57 -5.03 -16.00
C ASP A 225 29.11 -4.85 -16.01
N PRO A 226 29.86 -5.39 -15.03
CA PRO A 226 31.30 -5.22 -14.93
C PRO A 226 32.09 -6.04 -15.97
N ALA A 227 31.48 -6.94 -16.74
CA ALA A 227 32.10 -7.62 -17.89
C ALA A 227 31.86 -6.88 -19.22
N HIS A 228 30.94 -5.90 -19.25
CA HIS A 228 30.48 -5.22 -20.47
C HIS A 228 30.29 -3.71 -20.29
N CYS A 229 31.08 -3.06 -19.43
CA CYS A 229 30.78 -1.72 -18.95
C CYS A 229 30.96 -0.63 -20.01
N GLY A 230 29.91 0.13 -20.31
CA GLY A 230 29.87 1.20 -21.33
C GLY A 230 30.01 0.72 -22.78
N ALA A 231 30.52 -0.49 -23.00
CA ALA A 231 30.63 -1.14 -24.29
C ALA A 231 30.80 -2.66 -24.14
N CYS A 232 30.30 -3.41 -25.12
CA CYS A 232 30.38 -4.86 -25.12
C CYS A 232 31.81 -5.40 -25.04
N GLY A 233 32.07 -6.24 -24.02
CA GLY A 233 33.39 -6.84 -23.80
C GLY A 233 34.41 -5.87 -23.20
N ASN A 234 34.01 -4.64 -22.85
CA ASN A 234 34.79 -3.76 -22.01
C ASN A 234 34.67 -4.20 -20.55
N ALA A 235 35.24 -5.38 -20.27
CA ALA A 235 35.31 -5.92 -18.92
C ALA A 235 36.17 -5.00 -18.06
N CYS A 236 35.61 -4.55 -16.95
CA CYS A 236 36.30 -3.70 -16.02
C CYS A 236 37.53 -4.43 -15.44
N PRO A 237 38.71 -3.79 -15.44
CA PRO A 237 39.91 -4.32 -14.81
C PRO A 237 39.64 -4.84 -13.40
N SER A 238 40.34 -5.91 -13.00
CA SER A 238 40.18 -6.55 -11.69
C SER A 238 40.19 -5.51 -10.55
N GLY A 239 39.07 -5.37 -9.83
CA GLY A 239 38.87 -4.36 -8.78
C GLY A 239 38.13 -3.08 -9.21
N GLN A 240 37.51 -3.06 -10.39
CA GLN A 240 36.69 -1.94 -10.87
C GLN A 240 35.24 -2.39 -11.10
N LEU A 241 34.28 -1.58 -10.64
CA LEU A 241 32.84 -1.76 -10.91
C LEU A 241 32.44 -1.02 -12.17
N CYS A 242 31.33 -1.44 -12.78
CA CYS A 242 30.62 -0.60 -13.73
C CYS A 242 29.61 0.31 -13.01
N ALA A 243 29.67 1.61 -13.28
CA ALA A 243 28.67 2.55 -12.82
C ALA A 243 28.45 3.64 -13.89
N GLY A 244 27.23 3.70 -14.46
CA GLY A 244 26.87 4.67 -15.49
C GLY A 244 27.75 4.58 -16.74
N GLY A 245 28.06 3.34 -17.15
CA GLY A 245 28.82 3.07 -18.37
C GLY A 245 30.33 3.30 -18.24
N MET A 246 30.84 3.50 -17.02
CA MET A 246 32.26 3.70 -16.76
C MET A 246 32.79 2.70 -15.74
N CYS A 247 33.94 2.10 -16.07
CA CYS A 247 34.70 1.32 -15.10
C CYS A 247 35.31 2.25 -14.05
N VAL A 248 34.67 2.32 -12.90
CA VAL A 248 35.14 3.08 -11.75
C VAL A 248 35.99 2.16 -10.88
N SER A 249 37.17 2.64 -10.49
CA SER A 249 37.95 1.91 -9.48
C SER A 249 37.16 1.87 -8.19
N ILE A 250 36.84 0.67 -7.71
CA ILE A 250 36.82 0.47 -6.27
C ILE A 250 38.28 0.65 -5.87
N GLY A 251 38.64 1.85 -5.41
CA GLY A 251 39.94 2.06 -4.81
C GLY A 251 40.02 1.11 -3.63
N GLU A 252 40.84 0.06 -3.79
CA GLU A 252 41.15 -1.06 -2.87
C GLU A 252 40.14 -1.26 -1.75
N CYS A 253 39.42 -2.40 -1.73
CA CYS A 253 38.61 -2.80 -0.56
C CYS A 253 39.45 -2.57 0.71
N ASN A 254 39.15 -1.50 1.45
CA ASN A 254 40.09 -0.99 2.44
C ASN A 254 40.29 -2.09 3.48
N ALA A 255 41.53 -2.39 3.86
CA ALA A 255 41.78 -3.40 4.89
C ALA A 255 40.90 -3.11 6.12
N PRO A 256 40.03 -4.05 6.54
CA PRO A 256 40.16 -5.50 6.38
C PRO A 256 39.43 -6.19 5.20
N PHE A 257 38.68 -5.49 4.34
CA PHE A 257 37.83 -6.13 3.32
C PHE A 257 38.62 -6.81 2.18
N LEU A 258 38.15 -7.95 1.67
CA LEU A 258 38.68 -8.65 0.49
C LEU A 258 37.83 -8.37 -0.75
N LEU A 259 38.47 -8.34 -1.92
CA LEU A 259 37.79 -8.36 -3.21
C LEU A 259 37.48 -9.81 -3.61
N CYS A 260 36.20 -10.19 -3.58
CA CYS A 260 35.74 -11.52 -3.95
C CYS A 260 34.83 -11.43 -5.18
N GLY A 261 35.40 -11.74 -6.34
CA GLY A 261 34.78 -11.43 -7.62
C GLY A 261 34.76 -9.92 -7.84
N GLN A 262 33.56 -9.35 -7.93
CA GLN A 262 33.32 -7.90 -8.07
C GLN A 262 32.77 -7.24 -6.79
N LEU A 263 32.73 -7.97 -5.67
CA LEU A 263 32.19 -7.49 -4.40
C LEU A 263 33.31 -7.31 -3.38
N CYS A 264 33.35 -6.17 -2.68
CA CYS A 264 34.14 -6.05 -1.46
C CYS A 264 33.37 -6.70 -0.31
N VAL A 265 33.96 -7.75 0.27
CA VAL A 265 33.35 -8.54 1.36
C VAL A 265 34.27 -8.57 2.57
N SER A 266 33.70 -8.71 3.76
CA SER A 266 34.48 -8.78 5.00
C SER A 266 34.99 -10.21 5.18
N PRO A 267 36.30 -10.51 5.03
CA PRO A 267 36.79 -11.85 5.29
C PRO A 267 36.63 -12.22 6.77
N THR A 268 36.44 -11.26 7.67
CA THR A 268 36.33 -11.50 9.10
C THR A 268 34.89 -11.74 9.58
N THR A 269 33.87 -11.44 8.76
CA THR A 269 32.45 -11.56 9.15
C THR A 269 31.53 -12.14 8.07
N ASP A 270 31.89 -12.13 6.79
CA ASP A 270 31.06 -12.72 5.72
C ASP A 270 31.11 -14.26 5.77
N ALA A 271 30.00 -14.89 6.16
CA ALA A 271 29.85 -16.33 6.24
C ALA A 271 29.92 -17.06 4.88
N SER A 272 29.85 -16.36 3.75
CA SER A 272 30.08 -16.91 2.40
C SER A 272 31.51 -16.72 1.90
N ASN A 273 32.31 -15.86 2.53
CA ASN A 273 33.68 -15.49 2.11
C ASN A 273 34.69 -15.51 3.27
N CYS A 274 34.51 -16.44 4.21
CA CYS A 274 35.16 -16.38 5.51
C CYS A 274 36.67 -16.69 5.45
N GLY A 275 37.50 -15.73 5.84
CA GLY A 275 38.97 -15.76 5.76
C GLY A 275 39.52 -15.69 4.33
N THR A 276 38.79 -16.18 3.35
CA THR A 276 39.08 -16.11 1.92
C THR A 276 37.79 -16.20 1.09
N CYS A 277 37.80 -15.60 -0.09
CA CYS A 277 36.71 -15.62 -1.04
C CYS A 277 36.16 -17.04 -1.31
N GLY A 278 34.83 -17.18 -1.29
CA GLY A 278 34.12 -18.42 -1.54
C GLY A 278 34.23 -19.48 -0.44
N ASN A 279 34.92 -19.22 0.67
CA ASN A 279 34.93 -20.13 1.82
C ASN A 279 33.64 -19.96 2.63
N LYS A 280 32.57 -20.60 2.14
CA LYS A 280 31.27 -20.61 2.80
C LYS A 280 31.27 -21.51 4.03
N CYS A 281 30.84 -20.95 5.16
CA CYS A 281 30.65 -21.67 6.40
C CYS A 281 29.49 -22.67 6.31
N ALA A 282 29.53 -23.71 7.15
CA ALA A 282 28.43 -24.66 7.28
C ALA A 282 27.15 -23.95 7.80
N ALA A 283 25.97 -24.50 7.53
CA ALA A 283 24.72 -23.94 8.03
C ALA A 283 24.74 -23.80 9.57
N GLY A 284 24.42 -22.60 10.08
CA GLY A 284 24.49 -22.26 11.51
C GLY A 284 25.90 -21.96 12.05
N ALA A 285 26.91 -21.86 11.18
CA ALA A 285 28.26 -21.40 11.51
C ALA A 285 28.53 -20.04 10.85
N SER A 286 29.09 -19.11 11.62
CA SER A 286 29.40 -17.75 11.18
C SER A 286 30.89 -17.53 11.01
N CYS A 287 31.25 -16.49 10.29
CA CYS A 287 32.64 -16.07 10.21
C CYS A 287 33.01 -15.21 11.42
N VAL A 288 34.02 -15.65 12.17
CA VAL A 288 34.59 -14.89 13.29
C VAL A 288 36.10 -14.83 13.09
N ASP A 289 36.63 -13.61 12.96
CA ASP A 289 38.06 -13.32 12.71
C ASP A 289 38.67 -14.15 11.54
N GLY A 290 37.87 -14.42 10.50
CA GLY A 290 38.31 -15.15 9.32
C GLY A 290 38.33 -16.67 9.47
N THR A 291 37.67 -17.20 10.52
CA THR A 291 37.46 -18.64 10.72
C THR A 291 35.97 -18.93 10.80
N CYS A 292 35.49 -19.94 10.06
CA CYS A 292 34.15 -20.46 10.26
C CYS A 292 34.06 -21.15 11.61
N GLN A 293 33.27 -20.60 12.53
CA GLN A 293 33.06 -21.13 13.87
C GLN A 293 31.57 -21.44 14.06
N ALA A 294 31.24 -22.40 14.92
CA ALA A 294 29.87 -22.59 15.35
C ALA A 294 29.38 -21.26 15.96
N CYS A 295 28.33 -20.66 15.39
CA CYS A 295 28.00 -19.28 15.75
C CYS A 295 27.49 -19.21 17.19
N ASP A 296 28.07 -18.30 17.98
CA ASP A 296 27.57 -17.96 19.30
C ASP A 296 26.58 -16.80 19.20
N SER A 297 25.30 -17.14 19.10
CA SER A 297 24.17 -16.22 19.02
C SER A 297 24.09 -15.25 20.20
N THR A 298 24.77 -15.52 21.32
CA THR A 298 24.80 -14.58 22.44
C THR A 298 25.69 -13.35 22.17
N THR A 299 26.53 -13.38 21.13
CA THR A 299 27.51 -12.31 20.82
C THR A 299 27.66 -11.96 19.34
N THR A 300 27.13 -12.78 18.44
CA THR A 300 27.35 -12.69 17.00
C THR A 300 26.03 -12.89 16.27
N ASP A 301 25.73 -11.97 15.36
CA ASP A 301 24.66 -12.08 14.34
C ASP A 301 24.97 -13.31 13.46
N CYS A 302 24.13 -14.34 13.57
CA CYS A 302 24.37 -15.65 12.99
C CYS A 302 23.72 -15.83 11.60
N ASP A 303 22.59 -15.18 11.35
CA ASP A 303 21.86 -15.27 10.08
C ASP A 303 22.14 -14.09 9.13
N ASN A 304 22.75 -13.01 9.64
CA ASN A 304 23.17 -11.79 8.95
C ASN A 304 22.01 -10.83 8.62
N ASP A 305 20.93 -10.85 9.41
CA ASP A 305 19.85 -9.87 9.33
C ASP A 305 20.21 -8.48 9.91
N GLY A 306 21.35 -8.40 10.60
CA GLY A 306 21.90 -7.20 11.21
C GLY A 306 21.46 -6.95 12.65
N TRP A 307 20.86 -7.91 13.36
CA TRP A 307 20.50 -7.85 14.78
C TRP A 307 21.38 -8.78 15.62
N LEU A 308 21.45 -8.51 16.92
CA LEU A 308 22.10 -9.36 17.91
C LEU A 308 21.08 -9.80 18.95
N ALA A 309 21.27 -10.96 19.58
CA ALA A 309 20.44 -11.35 20.74
C ALA A 309 20.47 -10.31 21.88
N SER A 310 21.56 -9.54 22.03
CA SER A 310 21.65 -8.42 22.98
C SER A 310 20.78 -7.20 22.62
N GLU A 311 20.32 -7.15 21.37
CA GLU A 311 19.40 -6.13 20.83
C GLU A 311 17.96 -6.66 20.71
N GLY A 312 17.68 -7.86 21.22
CA GLY A 312 16.35 -8.45 21.21
C GLY A 312 16.09 -9.45 20.08
N ASP A 313 17.08 -9.78 19.25
CA ASP A 313 16.92 -10.93 18.36
C ASP A 313 16.65 -12.23 19.16
N CYS A 314 15.72 -13.01 18.65
CA CYS A 314 15.32 -14.30 19.18
C CYS A 314 15.75 -15.47 18.29
N CYS A 315 16.31 -15.21 17.09
CA CYS A 315 16.21 -16.16 15.99
C CYS A 315 17.39 -16.34 15.03
N ASP A 316 18.60 -15.92 15.38
CA ASP A 316 19.93 -16.31 14.84
C ASP A 316 20.13 -17.68 14.11
N LYS A 317 19.27 -18.70 14.28
CA LYS A 317 19.45 -20.05 13.67
C LYS A 317 18.14 -20.71 13.22
N PRO A 318 18.16 -21.51 12.12
CA PRO A 318 17.01 -22.32 11.70
C PRO A 318 16.58 -23.32 12.78
N GLY A 319 15.28 -23.63 12.83
CA GLY A 319 14.71 -24.57 13.78
C GLY A 319 13.34 -24.11 14.27
N LEU A 320 13.28 -23.51 15.47
CA LEU A 320 12.05 -22.88 15.98
C LEU A 320 11.70 -21.62 15.19
N CYS A 321 12.69 -20.97 14.56
CA CYS A 321 12.58 -19.81 13.68
C CYS A 321 12.28 -20.20 12.22
N GLY A 322 11.71 -21.38 12.00
CA GLY A 322 11.50 -21.94 10.67
C GLY A 322 12.81 -22.18 9.89
N ALA A 323 12.76 -21.90 8.59
CA ALA A 323 13.85 -22.15 7.63
C ALA A 323 14.60 -20.88 7.19
N GLU A 324 14.06 -19.70 7.49
CA GLU A 324 14.55 -18.38 7.08
C GLU A 324 14.70 -17.50 8.34
N PRO A 325 15.64 -17.85 9.25
CA PRO A 325 15.85 -17.12 10.51
C PRO A 325 16.05 -15.61 10.30
N GLU A 326 16.68 -15.22 9.18
CA GLU A 326 16.98 -13.83 8.83
C GLU A 326 15.74 -12.93 8.57
N LYS A 327 14.52 -13.48 8.69
CA LYS A 327 13.25 -12.75 8.64
C LYS A 327 12.66 -12.47 10.03
N VAL A 328 13.26 -13.00 11.09
CA VAL A 328 12.67 -13.03 12.43
C VAL A 328 13.51 -12.17 13.38
N ASN A 329 13.03 -10.97 13.71
CA ASN A 329 13.72 -10.01 14.57
C ASN A 329 12.78 -8.87 15.02
N PRO A 330 13.14 -8.04 16.02
CA PRO A 330 12.29 -6.93 16.51
C PRO A 330 11.89 -5.85 15.49
N GLY A 331 12.46 -5.89 14.27
CA GLY A 331 12.10 -5.03 13.14
C GLY A 331 11.06 -5.61 12.18
N ALA A 332 10.66 -6.87 12.35
CA ALA A 332 9.77 -7.60 11.45
C ALA A 332 8.27 -7.31 11.74
N ILE A 333 7.41 -7.67 10.78
CA ILE A 333 5.96 -7.80 10.99
C ILE A 333 5.61 -9.28 11.20
N GLU A 334 4.67 -9.56 12.08
CA GLU A 334 4.18 -10.92 12.33
C GLU A 334 3.52 -11.56 11.10
N VAL A 335 3.96 -12.76 10.70
CA VAL A 335 3.41 -13.49 9.54
C VAL A 335 2.42 -14.56 10.02
N VAL A 336 1.24 -14.07 10.40
CA VAL A 336 0.13 -14.84 10.98
C VAL A 336 -0.12 -16.19 10.28
N GLY A 337 0.11 -17.28 11.02
CA GLY A 337 -0.18 -18.66 10.62
C GLY A 337 1.04 -19.51 10.28
N ASN A 338 2.26 -19.02 10.50
CA ASN A 338 3.52 -19.74 10.25
C ASN A 338 4.05 -20.53 11.47
N GLY A 339 3.55 -20.27 12.69
CA GLY A 339 4.01 -20.92 13.93
C GLY A 339 5.24 -20.27 14.59
N ILE A 340 5.62 -19.07 14.18
CA ILE A 340 6.85 -18.34 14.56
C ILE A 340 6.45 -17.07 15.35
N ASP A 341 7.42 -16.47 16.04
CA ASP A 341 7.33 -15.14 16.67
C ASP A 341 8.20 -14.21 15.80
N ASP A 342 7.69 -13.79 14.63
CA ASP A 342 8.53 -13.13 13.62
C ASP A 342 9.11 -11.82 14.15
N ASN A 343 8.37 -11.11 15.01
CA ASN A 343 8.78 -9.82 15.57
C ASN A 343 9.46 -9.91 16.95
N CYS A 344 9.79 -11.12 17.43
CA CYS A 344 10.46 -11.41 18.70
C CYS A 344 9.81 -10.77 19.95
N ASN A 345 8.49 -10.58 19.96
CA ASN A 345 7.76 -9.94 21.06
C ASN A 345 7.19 -10.91 22.11
N THR A 346 7.56 -12.21 22.02
CA THR A 346 7.11 -13.34 22.84
C THR A 346 5.67 -13.81 22.59
N LYS A 347 5.09 -13.40 21.47
CA LYS A 347 3.78 -13.85 20.97
C LYS A 347 3.98 -14.48 19.58
N THR A 348 3.11 -15.41 19.22
CA THR A 348 3.21 -16.16 17.95
C THR A 348 1.87 -16.13 17.25
N ASP A 349 1.87 -15.95 15.93
CA ASP A 349 0.69 -15.93 15.08
C ASP A 349 -0.46 -15.08 15.69
N LEU A 350 -1.54 -15.79 16.01
CA LEU A 350 -2.84 -15.33 16.44
C LEU A 350 -2.88 -15.08 17.97
N PHE A 351 -1.74 -15.16 18.64
CA PHE A 351 -1.50 -14.60 19.96
C PHE A 351 -0.84 -13.22 19.87
N ASP A 352 -0.34 -12.80 18.70
CA ASP A 352 0.04 -11.42 18.45
C ASP A 352 -1.04 -10.61 17.75
N LEU A 353 -1.40 -9.49 18.38
CA LEU A 353 -2.41 -8.56 17.89
C LEU A 353 -1.82 -7.16 17.67
N GLU A 354 -0.54 -6.97 17.98
CA GLU A 354 0.11 -5.66 17.88
C GLU A 354 0.13 -5.13 16.44
N ASP A 355 0.22 -6.07 15.48
CA ASP A 355 0.33 -5.80 14.05
C ASP A 355 -1.01 -5.93 13.29
N THR A 356 -2.10 -6.34 13.96
CA THR A 356 -3.39 -6.71 13.34
C THR A 356 -4.63 -6.04 13.96
N VAL A 357 -4.45 -5.16 14.95
CA VAL A 357 -5.54 -4.36 15.54
C VAL A 357 -5.77 -3.08 14.73
N SER A 358 -6.96 -2.95 14.14
CA SER A 358 -7.41 -1.69 13.53
C SER A 358 -7.48 -0.57 14.56
N CYS A 359 -7.08 0.62 14.12
CA CYS A 359 -6.83 1.81 14.95
C CYS A 359 -7.65 3.03 14.50
N ASP A 360 -8.55 2.81 13.55
CA ASP A 360 -9.38 3.81 12.89
C ASP A 360 -10.80 3.91 13.50
N ASP A 361 -10.98 3.28 14.66
CA ASP A 361 -12.16 3.41 15.51
C ASP A 361 -12.44 4.87 15.89
N ALA A 362 -13.60 5.37 15.44
CA ALA A 362 -14.16 6.67 15.82
C ALA A 362 -13.24 7.88 15.54
N LEU A 363 -12.45 7.81 14.47
CA LEU A 363 -11.73 8.97 13.95
C LEU A 363 -12.69 10.08 13.51
N ALA A 364 -12.26 11.33 13.65
CA ALA A 364 -13.04 12.48 13.21
C ALA A 364 -13.04 12.58 11.68
N SER A 365 -14.23 12.71 11.07
CA SER A 365 -14.40 12.79 9.61
C SER A 365 -13.48 13.83 8.99
N ASN A 366 -13.40 15.03 9.55
CA ASN A 366 -12.53 16.12 9.10
C ASN A 366 -11.36 16.35 10.08
N SER A 367 -10.63 15.28 10.44
CA SER A 367 -9.48 15.43 11.34
C SER A 367 -8.45 16.39 10.76
N SER A 368 -7.90 17.28 11.60
CA SER A 368 -6.76 18.12 11.23
C SER A 368 -5.41 17.42 11.46
N ALA A 369 -5.42 16.17 11.95
CA ALA A 369 -4.22 15.38 12.19
C ALA A 369 -4.00 14.40 11.04
N ALA A 370 -2.96 14.64 10.23
CA ALA A 370 -2.57 13.77 9.12
C ALA A 370 -2.35 12.30 9.56
N THR A 371 -1.96 12.08 10.82
CA THR A 371 -1.79 10.75 11.41
C THR A 371 -3.10 9.97 11.55
N ASP A 372 -4.27 10.62 11.58
CA ASP A 372 -5.55 9.92 11.58
C ASP A 372 -5.88 9.37 10.19
N TYR A 373 -5.48 10.06 9.12
CA TYR A 373 -5.61 9.53 7.76
C TYR A 373 -4.69 8.34 7.53
N ALA A 374 -3.49 8.33 8.13
CA ALA A 374 -2.64 7.14 8.11
C ALA A 374 -3.31 5.94 8.79
N LYS A 375 -3.98 6.14 9.94
CA LYS A 375 -4.76 5.08 10.62
C LYS A 375 -5.94 4.61 9.78
N ALA A 376 -6.71 5.53 9.20
CA ALA A 376 -7.82 5.24 8.29
C ALA A 376 -7.38 4.63 6.94
N LEU A 377 -6.07 4.52 6.70
CA LEU A 377 -5.50 3.74 5.60
C LEU A 377 -5.07 2.34 6.06
N GLY A 378 -5.15 2.01 7.36
CA GLY A 378 -4.65 0.76 7.96
C GLY A 378 -3.31 0.89 8.70
N ILE A 379 -2.65 2.06 8.67
CA ILE A 379 -1.31 2.23 9.24
C ILE A 379 -1.40 2.55 10.74
N CYS A 380 -1.47 1.49 11.55
CA CYS A 380 -1.71 1.60 13.00
C CYS A 380 -0.44 1.68 13.86
N ARG A 381 0.65 1.02 13.45
CA ARG A 381 1.92 1.03 14.19
C ARG A 381 2.67 2.35 13.99
N VAL A 382 3.21 2.91 15.06
CA VAL A 382 4.07 4.11 15.03
C VAL A 382 5.49 3.77 15.48
N THR A 383 6.48 4.46 14.91
CA THR A 383 7.90 4.29 15.25
C THR A 383 8.63 5.64 15.20
N THR A 384 9.92 5.65 15.55
CA THR A 384 10.75 6.86 15.44
C THR A 384 11.93 6.63 14.48
N GLU A 385 12.32 7.69 13.79
CA GLU A 385 13.30 7.61 12.71
C GLU A 385 14.69 7.13 13.19
N ASN A 386 15.07 7.51 14.41
CA ASN A 386 16.39 7.24 15.00
C ASN A 386 16.30 6.47 16.33
N ALA A 387 15.32 5.57 16.47
CA ALA A 387 15.21 4.67 17.61
C ALA A 387 16.55 3.92 17.89
N PRO A 388 16.90 3.64 19.16
CA PRO A 388 17.90 2.63 19.50
C PRO A 388 17.62 1.33 18.74
N LYS A 389 18.65 0.56 18.36
CA LYS A 389 18.47 -0.63 17.51
C LYS A 389 17.45 -1.60 18.12
N ALA A 390 17.56 -1.93 19.41
CA ALA A 390 16.59 -2.74 20.16
C ALA A 390 15.13 -2.20 20.24
N GLU A 391 14.90 -0.94 19.88
CA GLU A 391 13.58 -0.30 19.82
C GLU A 391 13.17 0.04 18.37
N ARG A 392 13.98 -0.35 17.37
CA ARG A 392 13.85 0.08 15.96
C ARG A 392 12.91 -0.81 15.18
N THR A 393 11.65 -0.81 15.61
CA THR A 393 10.53 -1.44 14.92
C THR A 393 10.02 -0.59 13.75
N TRP A 394 9.12 -1.15 12.94
CA TRP A 394 8.51 -0.55 11.76
C TRP A 394 7.27 0.32 12.08
N GLY A 395 6.74 1.02 11.08
CA GLY A 395 5.50 1.81 11.20
C GLY A 395 5.64 3.27 10.77
N LEU A 396 4.63 4.07 11.11
CA LEU A 396 4.55 5.50 10.80
C LEU A 396 5.52 6.32 11.66
N ILE A 397 6.32 7.15 10.99
CA ILE A 397 7.22 8.14 11.61
C ILE A 397 6.56 9.52 11.60
N SER A 398 6.00 9.92 10.46
CA SER A 398 5.24 11.16 10.30
C SER A 398 4.22 11.03 9.17
N ALA A 399 3.17 11.83 9.26
CA ALA A 399 2.22 12.06 8.18
C ALA A 399 1.99 13.57 8.05
N GLU A 400 1.78 14.07 6.83
CA GLU A 400 1.49 15.47 6.54
C GLU A 400 0.38 15.60 5.50
N LEU A 401 -0.45 16.65 5.63
CA LEU A 401 -1.43 17.06 4.63
C LEU A 401 -0.93 18.34 3.95
N LEU A 402 -0.55 18.20 2.69
CA LEU A 402 0.11 19.23 1.89
C LEU A 402 -0.62 19.45 0.57
N ARG A 403 -0.12 20.40 -0.21
CA ARG A 403 -0.50 20.70 -1.60
C ARG A 403 0.54 20.10 -2.54
N ALA A 404 0.27 20.02 -3.85
CA ALA A 404 1.20 19.37 -4.79
C ALA A 404 2.60 20.04 -4.84
N ASP A 405 2.71 21.33 -4.49
CA ASP A 405 3.98 22.05 -4.35
C ASP A 405 4.67 21.88 -2.96
N GLY A 406 4.14 21.04 -2.08
CA GLY A 406 4.65 20.82 -0.72
C GLY A 406 4.35 21.94 0.28
N SER A 407 3.52 22.92 -0.07
CA SER A 407 2.98 23.87 0.91
C SER A 407 1.91 23.22 1.81
N PRO A 408 1.60 23.76 3.00
CA PRO A 408 0.55 23.22 3.87
C PRO A 408 -0.83 23.28 3.19
N LEU A 409 -1.66 22.24 3.35
CA LEU A 409 -2.93 22.10 2.63
C LEU A 409 -3.83 23.34 2.69
N GLY A 410 -3.95 23.97 3.87
CA GLY A 410 -4.66 25.23 4.05
C GLY A 410 -6.19 25.10 4.12
N ASP A 411 -6.77 24.13 3.41
CA ASP A 411 -8.19 23.77 3.49
C ASP A 411 -8.40 22.38 4.13
N PRO A 412 -9.27 22.24 5.15
CA PRO A 412 -9.62 20.96 5.74
C PRO A 412 -10.80 20.22 5.06
N GLN A 413 -11.40 20.76 4.00
CA GLN A 413 -12.56 20.18 3.29
C GLN A 413 -12.16 19.23 2.16
N ALA A 414 -10.98 19.43 1.56
CA ALA A 414 -10.33 18.55 0.58
C ALA A 414 -9.99 17.14 1.12
N THR A 415 -10.18 16.89 2.42
CA THR A 415 -9.86 15.61 3.07
C THR A 415 -10.97 15.16 4.02
N SER A 416 -11.30 13.86 3.99
CA SER A 416 -12.20 13.25 4.97
C SER A 416 -11.85 11.80 5.32
N ILE A 417 -12.36 11.30 6.44
CA ILE A 417 -12.29 9.89 6.89
C ILE A 417 -13.74 9.36 7.02
N ARG A 418 -14.11 8.33 6.27
CA ARG A 418 -15.51 7.89 6.10
C ARG A 418 -15.70 6.38 6.25
N GLN A 419 -16.78 5.96 6.90
CA GLN A 419 -17.15 4.54 7.05
C GLN A 419 -17.87 3.94 5.82
N SER A 420 -18.28 4.81 4.90
CA SER A 420 -18.93 4.49 3.63
C SER A 420 -18.94 5.74 2.75
N PHE A 421 -19.02 5.58 1.43
CA PHE A 421 -19.13 6.69 0.48
C PHE A 421 -20.15 6.38 -0.62
N GLY A 422 -21.27 7.10 -0.63
CA GLY A 422 -22.42 6.80 -1.50
C GLY A 422 -22.80 5.31 -1.57
N GLY A 423 -22.92 4.79 -2.79
CA GLY A 423 -23.24 3.40 -3.11
C GLY A 423 -22.03 2.50 -3.36
N ILE A 424 -20.80 2.95 -3.08
CA ILE A 424 -19.58 2.19 -3.32
C ILE A 424 -19.55 0.93 -2.43
N THR A 425 -19.24 -0.21 -3.05
CA THR A 425 -19.28 -1.52 -2.39
C THR A 425 -18.09 -2.41 -2.81
N PRO A 426 -17.32 -2.97 -1.85
CA PRO A 426 -17.43 -2.77 -0.40
C PRO A 426 -17.12 -1.33 0.01
N ALA A 427 -17.74 -0.89 1.11
CA ALA A 427 -17.69 0.50 1.60
C ALA A 427 -16.34 0.86 2.24
N VAL A 428 -15.68 -0.14 2.83
CA VAL A 428 -14.29 -0.16 3.32
C VAL A 428 -13.73 -1.56 3.02
N LEU A 429 -12.43 -1.65 2.80
CA LEU A 429 -11.67 -2.87 2.55
C LEU A 429 -10.96 -3.36 3.81
N GLU A 430 -10.55 -2.43 4.69
CA GLU A 430 -9.90 -2.72 5.97
C GLU A 430 -10.49 -1.83 7.09
N GLY A 431 -10.28 -2.22 8.35
CA GLY A 431 -10.73 -1.42 9.50
C GLY A 431 -12.24 -1.13 9.53
N LYS A 432 -12.59 0.15 9.73
CA LYS A 432 -13.95 0.68 9.83
C LYS A 432 -14.17 1.99 9.06
N SER A 433 -13.13 2.54 8.44
CA SER A 433 -13.15 3.80 7.72
C SER A 433 -12.02 3.87 6.69
N ALA A 434 -12.30 4.52 5.56
CA ALA A 434 -11.36 4.81 4.50
C ALA A 434 -11.04 6.32 4.47
N VAL A 435 -9.89 6.67 3.90
CA VAL A 435 -9.51 8.05 3.57
C VAL A 435 -10.22 8.50 2.31
N VAL A 436 -10.60 9.77 2.24
CA VAL A 436 -11.11 10.46 1.06
C VAL A 436 -10.26 11.70 0.84
N LEU A 437 -9.65 11.81 -0.35
CA LEU A 437 -8.99 13.02 -0.84
C LEU A 437 -9.81 13.56 -2.01
N SER A 438 -10.02 14.87 -2.10
CA SER A 438 -10.72 15.52 -3.20
C SER A 438 -9.99 16.81 -3.55
N SER A 439 -9.97 17.17 -4.82
CA SER A 439 -9.63 18.55 -5.20
C SER A 439 -10.71 19.52 -4.72
N GLY A 440 -11.98 19.13 -4.87
CA GLY A 440 -13.11 19.81 -4.25
C GLY A 440 -13.33 19.51 -2.77
N ILE A 441 -14.58 19.22 -2.41
CA ILE A 441 -15.00 18.97 -1.03
C ILE A 441 -15.20 17.47 -0.82
N ALA A 442 -14.31 16.84 -0.06
CA ALA A 442 -14.32 15.41 0.22
C ALA A 442 -15.57 14.95 1.00
N SER A 443 -15.96 15.67 2.07
CA SER A 443 -17.22 15.49 2.82
C SER A 443 -17.35 16.53 3.95
N ASP A 444 -18.58 16.97 4.25
CA ASP A 444 -18.86 17.79 5.44
C ASP A 444 -19.04 16.91 6.69
N ALA A 445 -18.45 17.32 7.81
CA ALA A 445 -18.44 16.59 9.08
C ALA A 445 -19.83 16.31 9.71
N THR A 446 -20.87 17.02 9.27
CA THR A 446 -22.26 16.82 9.69
C THR A 446 -22.99 15.75 8.88
N GLN A 447 -22.43 15.29 7.75
CA GLN A 447 -23.05 14.29 6.89
C GLN A 447 -22.99 12.89 7.51
N THR A 448 -24.14 12.25 7.68
CA THR A 448 -24.24 10.84 8.09
C THR A 448 -24.07 9.86 6.92
N ASN A 449 -24.20 10.32 5.68
CA ASN A 449 -23.92 9.56 4.46
C ASN A 449 -23.26 10.55 3.47
N PRO A 450 -22.00 10.35 3.05
CA PRO A 450 -21.24 11.43 2.43
C PRO A 450 -21.34 11.42 0.90
N GLY A 451 -21.29 12.63 0.39
CA GLY A 451 -20.97 13.06 -0.97
C GLY A 451 -20.59 14.55 -0.88
N PRO A 452 -20.11 15.19 -1.94
CA PRO A 452 -19.77 16.61 -1.92
C PRO A 452 -20.96 17.51 -1.51
N ASN A 453 -20.64 18.76 -1.13
CA ASN A 453 -21.57 19.87 -0.84
C ASN A 453 -22.81 19.55 0.03
N GLY A 454 -22.61 19.07 1.27
CA GLY A 454 -23.66 19.13 2.30
C GLY A 454 -24.84 18.16 2.15
N GLY A 455 -24.77 17.21 1.21
CA GLY A 455 -25.66 16.04 1.17
C GLY A 455 -26.99 16.25 0.46
N ALA A 456 -26.99 16.97 -0.66
CA ALA A 456 -28.17 17.16 -1.49
C ALA A 456 -28.61 15.84 -2.18
N PRO A 457 -29.88 15.41 -2.04
CA PRO A 457 -30.47 14.42 -2.94
C PRO A 457 -30.85 15.11 -4.26
N GLY A 458 -29.99 14.98 -5.27
CA GLY A 458 -30.17 15.58 -6.59
C GLY A 458 -29.09 16.59 -6.94
N GLY A 459 -28.51 16.43 -8.13
CA GLY A 459 -27.28 17.06 -8.59
C GLY A 459 -27.22 18.59 -8.52
N PHE A 460 -26.06 19.08 -8.07
CA PHE A 460 -25.33 20.29 -8.48
C PHE A 460 -23.93 20.19 -7.85
N ASN A 461 -23.28 19.03 -8.00
CA ASN A 461 -22.37 18.52 -6.97
C ASN A 461 -20.91 18.38 -7.37
N VAL A 462 -20.41 19.41 -8.04
CA VAL A 462 -18.99 19.77 -8.11
C VAL A 462 -18.85 21.18 -7.58
N SER A 463 -17.79 21.45 -6.82
CA SER A 463 -17.36 22.81 -6.58
C SER A 463 -17.04 23.47 -7.93
N THR A 464 -17.43 24.73 -8.07
CA THR A 464 -16.98 25.60 -9.17
C THR A 464 -16.13 26.75 -8.65
N SER A 465 -15.70 26.68 -7.38
CA SER A 465 -14.81 27.64 -6.72
C SER A 465 -14.49 27.13 -5.31
N HIS A 466 -13.30 26.56 -5.14
CA HIS A 466 -12.73 26.40 -3.81
C HIS A 466 -12.30 27.77 -3.21
N ILE A 467 -12.29 27.89 -1.87
CA ILE A 467 -11.76 29.08 -1.18
C ILE A 467 -10.85 28.62 -0.03
N PRO A 468 -9.56 29.02 0.00
CA PRO A 468 -8.92 30.04 -0.86
C PRO A 468 -8.73 29.57 -2.32
N GLU A 469 -8.66 30.51 -3.26
CA GLU A 469 -8.12 30.23 -4.61
C GLU A 469 -6.72 29.62 -4.44
N SER A 470 -6.48 28.48 -5.10
CA SER A 470 -5.47 27.55 -4.62
C SER A 470 -4.50 27.04 -5.69
N ASN A 471 -4.36 27.72 -6.82
CA ASN A 471 -3.40 27.30 -7.84
C ASN A 471 -1.96 27.21 -7.29
N VAL A 472 -1.30 26.07 -7.50
CA VAL A 472 0.13 25.90 -7.20
C VAL A 472 0.92 25.48 -8.43
N LEU A 473 2.20 25.86 -8.47
CA LEU A 473 3.09 25.50 -9.57
C LEU A 473 3.95 24.31 -9.17
N ILE A 474 3.64 23.12 -9.70
CA ILE A 474 4.42 21.88 -9.45
C ILE A 474 5.82 21.88 -10.10
N SER A 475 6.11 22.88 -10.94
CA SER A 475 7.48 23.18 -11.40
C SER A 475 8.32 23.91 -10.34
N GLY A 476 7.65 24.61 -9.41
CA GLY A 476 8.17 25.06 -8.12
C GLY A 476 7.93 24.00 -7.03
N GLY A 477 8.30 24.32 -5.79
CA GLY A 477 7.91 23.48 -4.65
C GLY A 477 8.96 23.35 -3.55
N GLY A 478 8.47 23.03 -2.36
CA GLY A 478 9.25 22.75 -1.16
C GLY A 478 9.56 21.26 -0.98
N GLN A 479 9.82 20.86 0.27
CA GLN A 479 9.94 19.47 0.67
C GLN A 479 8.64 18.71 0.33
N TYR A 480 8.75 17.44 -0.07
CA TYR A 480 7.65 16.58 -0.53
C TYR A 480 6.90 17.02 -1.81
N SER A 481 7.14 18.19 -2.38
CA SER A 481 6.54 18.62 -3.66
C SER A 481 6.70 17.61 -4.80
N VAL A 482 5.69 17.45 -5.67
CA VAL A 482 5.70 16.49 -6.80
C VAL A 482 6.63 16.90 -7.96
N LYS A 483 7.42 17.96 -7.75
CA LYS A 483 8.35 18.55 -8.73
C LYS A 483 9.38 17.58 -9.27
N ASP A 484 9.85 16.67 -8.43
CA ASP A 484 10.85 15.67 -8.77
C ASP A 484 10.30 14.63 -9.75
N TRP A 485 9.04 14.19 -9.55
CA TRP A 485 8.30 13.42 -10.54
C TRP A 485 8.09 14.24 -11.83
N PHE A 486 7.57 15.47 -11.73
CA PHE A 486 7.26 16.32 -12.89
C PHE A 486 8.50 16.56 -13.79
N ALA A 487 9.65 16.84 -13.19
CA ALA A 487 10.90 17.06 -13.91
C ALA A 487 11.51 15.77 -14.51
N THR A 488 11.13 14.58 -14.03
CA THR A 488 11.74 13.31 -14.46
C THR A 488 10.99 12.70 -15.65
N PRO A 489 11.67 12.40 -16.79
CA PRO A 489 11.04 11.77 -17.93
C PRO A 489 10.77 10.28 -17.69
N ASN A 490 9.67 9.77 -18.22
CA ASN A 490 9.31 8.36 -18.21
C ASN A 490 8.63 8.02 -19.56
N LEU A 491 9.44 7.85 -20.61
CA LEU A 491 8.93 7.69 -21.97
C LEU A 491 8.42 6.27 -22.24
N PRO A 492 7.32 6.09 -23.00
CA PRO A 492 6.56 7.12 -23.73
C PRO A 492 5.48 7.83 -22.90
N LEU A 493 5.22 7.43 -21.64
CA LEU A 493 4.13 7.97 -20.81
C LEU A 493 4.21 9.48 -20.58
N LYS A 494 5.41 10.00 -20.32
CA LYS A 494 5.62 11.37 -19.85
C LYS A 494 6.97 11.96 -20.29
N PRO A 495 7.01 13.14 -20.94
CA PRO A 495 8.24 13.89 -21.13
C PRO A 495 8.67 14.59 -19.83
N ALA A 496 9.93 15.03 -19.77
CA ALA A 496 10.40 15.85 -18.65
C ALA A 496 9.69 17.21 -18.64
N ASN A 497 9.16 17.63 -17.49
CA ASN A 497 8.35 18.84 -17.31
C ASN A 497 7.03 18.82 -18.10
N GLY A 498 6.44 17.64 -18.26
CA GLY A 498 5.05 17.47 -18.68
C GLY A 498 4.29 16.60 -17.67
N LEU A 499 2.97 16.65 -17.75
CA LEU A 499 2.08 15.66 -17.18
C LEU A 499 2.14 14.37 -18.06
N PRO A 500 1.78 13.20 -17.51
CA PRO A 500 1.69 11.99 -18.29
C PRO A 500 0.46 12.04 -19.19
N ASP A 501 0.62 11.71 -20.46
CA ASP A 501 -0.49 11.68 -21.42
C ASP A 501 -0.91 10.24 -21.71
N SER A 502 -2.21 10.03 -21.86
CA SER A 502 -2.73 8.72 -22.23
C SER A 502 -2.50 8.48 -23.72
N PRO A 503 -1.96 7.32 -24.15
CA PRO A 503 -1.51 7.20 -25.53
C PRO A 503 -2.67 7.24 -26.53
N GLY A 504 -2.72 8.31 -27.32
CA GLY A 504 -3.79 8.61 -28.27
C GLY A 504 -4.51 9.92 -27.95
N CYS A 505 -4.43 10.41 -26.72
CA CYS A 505 -4.72 11.79 -26.39
C CYS A 505 -3.55 12.69 -26.85
N ASN A 506 -3.79 13.99 -26.90
CA ASN A 506 -2.75 15.02 -27.09
C ASN A 506 -3.06 16.18 -26.12
N ALA A 507 -3.09 15.86 -24.83
CA ALA A 507 -3.56 16.76 -23.78
C ALA A 507 -2.62 17.97 -23.61
N SER A 508 -3.20 19.08 -23.15
CA SER A 508 -2.39 20.25 -22.77
C SER A 508 -1.57 19.94 -21.53
N ASN A 509 -0.32 20.39 -21.50
CA ASN A 509 0.59 20.18 -20.38
C ASN A 509 0.80 21.50 -19.64
N THR A 510 0.15 21.65 -18.48
CA THR A 510 0.28 22.82 -17.59
C THR A 510 1.05 22.41 -16.32
N PRO A 511 2.00 23.23 -15.81
CA PRO A 511 2.60 23.05 -14.49
C PRO A 511 1.73 23.59 -13.34
N GLU A 512 0.56 24.17 -13.65
CA GLU A 512 -0.48 24.55 -12.71
C GLU A 512 -1.22 23.29 -12.21
N ALA A 513 -1.32 23.17 -10.88
CA ALA A 513 -2.16 22.19 -10.19
C ALA A 513 -3.21 22.96 -9.38
N GLU A 514 -4.46 22.86 -9.81
CA GLU A 514 -5.60 23.54 -9.22
C GLU A 514 -6.19 22.67 -8.09
N ASP A 515 -6.61 23.30 -7.00
CA ASP A 515 -7.25 22.65 -5.85
C ASP A 515 -6.54 21.40 -5.29
N SER A 516 -5.20 21.39 -5.45
CA SER A 516 -4.38 20.23 -5.11
C SER A 516 -4.37 19.85 -3.62
N VAL A 517 -4.52 18.55 -3.39
CA VAL A 517 -4.42 17.86 -2.09
C VAL A 517 -3.38 16.73 -2.16
N MET A 518 -2.61 16.55 -1.09
CA MET A 518 -1.59 15.51 -0.99
C MET A 518 -1.46 14.96 0.43
N LEU A 519 -1.61 13.65 0.57
CA LEU A 519 -1.26 12.91 1.79
C LEU A 519 0.20 12.42 1.66
N VAL A 520 1.04 12.83 2.59
CA VAL A 520 2.43 12.37 2.71
C VAL A 520 2.56 11.44 3.90
N LEU A 521 3.20 10.29 3.69
CA LEU A 521 3.45 9.26 4.70
C LEU A 521 4.96 8.95 4.74
N ARG A 522 5.59 9.12 5.89
CA ARG A 522 6.96 8.67 6.16
C ARG A 522 6.91 7.42 7.04
N LEU A 523 7.39 6.31 6.51
CA LEU A 523 7.27 4.98 7.11
C LEU A 523 8.66 4.35 7.25
N ARG A 524 8.84 3.52 8.29
CA ARG A 524 9.87 2.46 8.25
C ARG A 524 9.18 1.17 7.81
N ALA A 525 9.72 0.51 6.78
CA ALA A 525 9.28 -0.81 6.37
C ALA A 525 9.72 -1.89 7.39
N PRO A 526 8.94 -2.96 7.59
CA PRO A 526 9.39 -4.16 8.29
C PRO A 526 10.68 -4.74 7.68
N THR A 527 11.48 -5.44 8.48
CA THR A 527 12.72 -6.12 8.04
C THR A 527 12.47 -7.36 7.18
N ASN A 528 11.28 -7.94 7.25
CA ASN A 528 10.81 -9.04 6.40
C ASN A 528 9.87 -8.59 5.25
N ALA A 529 9.64 -7.27 5.08
CA ALA A 529 8.84 -6.72 3.98
C ALA A 529 9.71 -6.21 2.80
N ARG A 530 9.28 -6.49 1.58
CA ARG A 530 9.93 -6.08 0.32
C ARG A 530 9.06 -5.18 -0.57
N ALA A 531 7.77 -5.10 -0.29
CA ALA A 531 6.85 -4.17 -0.92
C ALA A 531 5.75 -3.71 0.04
N PHE A 532 4.95 -2.75 -0.41
CA PHE A 532 3.66 -2.41 0.16
C PHE A 532 2.60 -2.36 -0.95
N SER A 533 1.34 -2.41 -0.55
CA SER A 533 0.20 -2.04 -1.39
C SER A 533 -0.79 -1.20 -0.60
N PHE A 534 -1.59 -0.41 -1.31
CA PHE A 534 -2.82 0.17 -0.80
C PHE A 534 -3.87 0.15 -1.91
N ASN A 535 -5.13 0.30 -1.54
CA ASN A 535 -6.23 0.30 -2.50
C ASN A 535 -6.75 1.73 -2.71
N SER A 536 -7.26 1.99 -3.91
CA SER A 536 -7.87 3.27 -4.26
C SER A 536 -9.12 3.12 -5.12
N TYR A 537 -10.06 4.05 -4.99
CA TYR A 537 -11.21 4.19 -5.87
C TYR A 537 -11.23 5.64 -6.36
N PHE A 538 -11.06 5.84 -7.67
CA PHE A 538 -11.00 7.16 -8.29
C PHE A 538 -12.35 7.52 -8.93
N LEU A 539 -12.81 8.74 -8.70
CA LEU A 539 -13.98 9.35 -9.31
C LEU A 539 -13.59 10.71 -9.88
N SER A 540 -14.22 11.10 -10.98
CA SER A 540 -14.04 12.42 -11.59
C SER A 540 -15.33 12.89 -12.23
N ALA A 541 -15.60 14.18 -12.11
CA ALA A 541 -16.74 14.84 -12.73
C ALA A 541 -16.41 15.45 -14.11
N GLU A 542 -15.15 15.37 -14.53
CA GLU A 542 -14.73 15.67 -15.89
C GLU A 542 -15.04 14.54 -16.88
N TYR A 543 -15.33 13.35 -16.36
CA TYR A 543 -15.74 12.18 -17.15
C TYR A 543 -17.26 12.14 -17.32
N PRO A 544 -17.81 11.84 -18.51
CA PRO A 544 -17.13 11.49 -19.77
C PRO A 544 -16.75 12.65 -20.70
N GLU A 545 -17.20 13.88 -20.45
CA GLU A 545 -17.19 15.00 -21.39
C GLU A 545 -15.79 15.48 -21.80
N PHE A 546 -14.81 15.41 -20.90
CA PHE A 546 -13.50 16.06 -21.06
C PHE A 546 -12.34 15.07 -21.31
N VAL A 547 -12.64 13.80 -21.58
CA VAL A 547 -11.63 12.78 -21.96
C VAL A 547 -10.84 13.23 -23.20
N CYS A 548 -9.50 13.20 -23.09
CA CYS A 548 -8.51 13.71 -24.05
C CYS A 548 -8.51 15.23 -24.29
N THR A 549 -9.05 16.03 -23.38
CA THR A 549 -8.97 17.50 -23.47
C THR A 549 -7.74 18.06 -22.74
N SER A 550 -7.74 19.38 -22.46
CA SER A 550 -6.79 20.03 -21.56
C SER A 550 -7.04 19.73 -20.09
N TYR A 551 -8.23 19.22 -19.77
CA TYR A 551 -8.63 18.88 -18.42
C TYR A 551 -8.47 17.37 -18.26
N ASN A 552 -7.44 17.02 -17.49
CA ASN A 552 -6.98 15.66 -17.25
C ASN A 552 -6.39 15.64 -15.85
N ASP A 553 -7.26 15.80 -14.87
CA ASP A 553 -6.97 15.67 -13.45
C ASP A 553 -6.07 14.48 -13.16
N GLN A 554 -5.11 14.73 -12.28
CA GLN A 554 -4.00 13.84 -12.02
C GLN A 554 -4.22 13.15 -10.69
N PHE A 555 -4.28 11.82 -10.70
CA PHE A 555 -4.23 11.03 -9.49
C PHE A 555 -2.94 10.21 -9.48
N ILE A 556 -1.98 10.61 -8.64
CA ILE A 556 -0.65 10.01 -8.59
C ILE A 556 -0.28 9.52 -7.19
N ALA A 557 0.59 8.52 -7.15
CA ALA A 557 1.22 8.03 -5.93
C ALA A 557 2.71 7.88 -6.18
N LEU A 558 3.51 8.72 -5.53
CA LEU A 558 4.98 8.73 -5.66
C LEU A 558 5.61 7.97 -4.51
N VAL A 559 6.61 7.13 -4.81
CA VAL A 559 7.38 6.39 -3.81
C VAL A 559 8.87 6.79 -3.81
N ASP A 560 9.37 7.08 -2.62
CA ASP A 560 10.76 7.49 -2.38
C ASP A 560 11.43 6.53 -1.39
N THR A 561 12.56 5.95 -1.79
CA THR A 561 13.36 5.05 -0.95
C THR A 561 14.73 5.69 -0.70
N PRO A 562 14.85 6.65 0.24
CA PRO A 562 16.07 7.47 0.41
C PRO A 562 17.33 6.66 0.76
N SER A 563 17.18 5.42 1.26
CA SER A 563 18.31 4.52 1.53
C SER A 563 18.89 3.81 0.29
N GLY A 564 18.26 3.91 -0.89
CA GLY A 564 18.75 3.31 -2.13
C GLY A 564 17.64 2.76 -3.05
N VAL A 565 18.00 1.80 -3.92
CA VAL A 565 17.07 1.17 -4.86
C VAL A 565 16.59 -0.18 -4.32
N PRO A 566 15.27 -0.46 -4.26
CA PRO A 566 14.74 -1.78 -3.90
C PRO A 566 15.20 -2.92 -4.81
N SER A 567 15.24 -4.13 -4.27
CA SER A 567 15.75 -5.34 -4.95
C SER A 567 14.88 -6.56 -4.63
N PRO A 568 14.61 -7.46 -5.60
CA PRO A 568 15.17 -7.51 -6.96
C PRO A 568 14.57 -6.51 -7.94
N THR A 569 13.40 -5.93 -7.65
CA THR A 569 12.65 -5.09 -8.59
C THR A 569 12.66 -3.62 -8.14
N PRO A 570 13.23 -2.69 -8.94
CA PRO A 570 13.24 -1.27 -8.60
C PRO A 570 11.86 -0.62 -8.78
N ASN A 571 11.63 0.49 -8.09
CA ASN A 571 10.48 1.37 -8.35
C ASN A 571 10.65 2.15 -9.67
N PRO A 572 9.57 2.72 -10.25
CA PRO A 572 9.64 3.51 -11.48
C PRO A 572 10.59 4.70 -11.35
N VAL A 573 11.28 5.06 -12.44
CA VAL A 573 12.33 6.11 -12.43
C VAL A 573 11.79 7.50 -12.07
N ASP A 574 10.54 7.81 -12.46
CA ASP A 574 9.85 9.04 -12.06
C ASP A 574 9.01 8.87 -10.78
N LYS A 575 9.12 7.73 -10.11
CA LYS A 575 8.48 7.36 -8.84
C LYS A 575 6.98 7.09 -8.86
N ASN A 576 6.29 7.32 -9.99
CA ASN A 576 4.83 7.19 -10.04
C ASN A 576 4.35 5.72 -10.13
N LEU A 577 3.58 5.28 -9.14
CA LEU A 577 2.94 3.97 -9.06
C LEU A 577 1.55 3.93 -9.71
N MET A 578 0.91 5.08 -9.92
CA MET A 578 -0.41 5.19 -10.54
C MET A 578 -0.34 5.04 -12.06
N THR A 579 0.02 3.84 -12.49
CA THR A 579 0.00 3.43 -13.90
C THR A 579 -0.67 2.06 -14.04
N PHE A 580 -1.63 1.97 -14.95
CA PHE A 580 -2.33 0.76 -15.31
C PHE A 580 -1.72 0.15 -16.58
N THR A 581 -1.63 -1.17 -16.66
CA THR A 581 -1.04 -1.86 -17.83
C THR A 581 -2.09 -2.71 -18.54
N LYS A 582 -2.39 -2.40 -19.80
CA LYS A 582 -3.32 -3.15 -20.66
C LYS A 582 -2.59 -3.67 -21.88
N GLY A 583 -2.38 -5.00 -21.93
CA GLY A 583 -1.47 -5.60 -22.91
C GLY A 583 -0.05 -5.08 -22.72
N ASN A 584 0.62 -4.68 -23.80
CA ASN A 584 1.99 -4.15 -23.76
C ASN A 584 2.06 -2.63 -23.52
N GLN A 585 0.95 -2.00 -23.10
CA GLN A 585 0.79 -0.55 -23.07
C GLN A 585 0.43 -0.08 -21.65
N LYS A 586 1.20 0.88 -21.15
CA LYS A 586 0.94 1.56 -19.88
C LYS A 586 0.08 2.80 -20.10
N TRP A 587 -0.75 3.10 -19.11
CA TRP A 587 -1.65 4.25 -19.06
C TRP A 587 -1.48 4.93 -17.69
N PRO A 588 -1.33 6.26 -17.62
CA PRO A 588 -1.38 6.98 -16.35
C PRO A 588 -2.81 7.01 -15.82
N ILE A 589 -2.99 6.96 -14.50
CA ILE A 589 -4.33 7.13 -13.90
C ILE A 589 -4.63 8.63 -13.78
N GLY A 590 -5.82 8.97 -14.26
CA GLY A 590 -6.37 10.30 -14.52
C GLY A 590 -7.54 10.12 -15.51
N ILE A 591 -8.29 11.16 -15.85
CA ILE A 591 -9.49 11.01 -16.70
C ILE A 591 -9.18 10.40 -18.07
N ASN A 592 -8.06 10.79 -18.68
CA ASN A 592 -7.69 10.37 -20.03
C ASN A 592 -7.45 8.85 -20.18
N ILE A 593 -7.32 8.11 -19.07
CA ILE A 593 -7.23 6.64 -19.10
C ILE A 593 -8.48 6.00 -19.75
N ALA A 594 -9.62 6.69 -19.70
CA ALA A 594 -10.85 6.25 -20.33
C ALA A 594 -10.80 6.20 -21.86
N GLN A 595 -9.78 6.78 -22.52
CA GLN A 595 -9.70 6.74 -23.99
C GLN A 595 -9.49 5.31 -24.54
N GLY A 596 -8.63 4.52 -23.90
CA GLY A 596 -8.22 3.20 -24.41
C GLY A 596 -8.34 2.05 -23.40
N THR A 597 -8.93 2.30 -22.23
CA THR A 597 -9.12 1.28 -21.20
C THR A 597 -10.59 1.06 -20.85
N ASP A 598 -10.83 0.17 -19.90
CA ASP A 598 -12.08 -0.14 -19.21
C ASP A 598 -11.98 0.24 -17.73
N LEU A 599 -10.99 1.04 -17.33
CA LEU A 599 -10.73 1.36 -15.92
C LEU A 599 -11.83 2.23 -15.32
N PHE A 600 -12.35 3.21 -16.08
CA PHE A 600 -13.61 3.90 -15.77
C PHE A 600 -14.81 2.97 -16.04
N ALA A 601 -15.00 2.03 -15.12
CA ALA A 601 -15.97 0.95 -15.23
C ALA A 601 -17.34 1.31 -14.64
N VAL A 602 -17.43 2.34 -13.80
CA VAL A 602 -18.63 2.69 -13.04
C VAL A 602 -19.18 4.03 -13.53
N CYS A 603 -20.20 3.97 -14.38
CA CYS A 603 -20.86 5.12 -15.01
C CYS A 603 -22.14 4.68 -15.75
N ASP A 604 -23.00 5.64 -16.14
CA ASP A 604 -24.11 5.34 -17.04
C ASP A 604 -23.62 5.13 -18.47
N SER A 605 -24.08 4.06 -19.12
CA SER A 605 -23.67 3.72 -20.49
C SER A 605 -24.02 4.82 -21.51
N GLN A 606 -23.26 4.91 -22.59
CA GLN A 606 -23.53 5.82 -23.73
C GLN A 606 -24.96 5.70 -24.29
N ALA A 607 -25.59 4.52 -24.18
CA ALA A 607 -26.96 4.31 -24.62
C ALA A 607 -28.02 5.01 -23.73
N ALA A 608 -27.68 5.35 -22.48
CA ALA A 608 -28.52 6.10 -21.56
C ALA A 608 -28.36 7.63 -21.78
N SER A 609 -27.12 8.10 -21.96
CA SER A 609 -26.80 9.54 -22.04
C SER A 609 -25.96 9.90 -23.28
N PRO A 610 -26.49 9.70 -24.51
CA PRO A 610 -25.70 9.75 -25.75
C PRO A 610 -25.22 11.15 -26.19
N LEU A 611 -25.69 12.22 -25.55
CA LEU A 611 -25.28 13.61 -25.84
C LEU A 611 -24.07 14.08 -24.99
N CYS A 612 -23.75 13.32 -23.95
CA CYS A 612 -22.81 13.69 -22.89
C CYS A 612 -21.42 13.03 -23.09
N TRP A 613 -21.35 12.00 -23.95
CA TRP A 613 -20.12 11.25 -24.21
C TRP A 613 -19.25 11.90 -25.28
N ASP A 614 -17.99 12.21 -24.97
CA ASP A 614 -17.02 12.52 -26.02
C ASP A 614 -16.72 11.29 -26.90
N THR A 615 -16.37 11.53 -28.16
CA THR A 615 -16.01 10.49 -29.13
C THR A 615 -14.72 9.72 -28.78
N SER A 616 -13.90 10.25 -27.87
CA SER A 616 -12.65 9.66 -27.40
C SER A 616 -12.88 8.57 -26.35
N VAL A 617 -14.02 8.56 -25.65
CA VAL A 617 -14.29 7.60 -24.57
C VAL A 617 -14.36 6.18 -25.11
N SER A 618 -13.62 5.26 -24.49
CA SER A 618 -13.59 3.85 -24.87
C SER A 618 -14.97 3.22 -24.78
N ALA A 619 -15.36 2.49 -25.84
CA ALA A 619 -16.59 1.71 -25.88
C ALA A 619 -16.62 0.52 -24.87
N THR A 620 -15.52 0.27 -24.15
CA THR A 620 -15.48 -0.71 -23.04
C THR A 620 -15.66 -0.08 -21.65
N SER A 621 -15.85 1.23 -21.56
CA SER A 621 -16.15 1.94 -20.31
C SER A 621 -17.55 1.58 -19.78
N CYS A 622 -17.83 1.90 -18.51
CA CYS A 622 -19.11 1.64 -17.85
C CYS A 622 -19.53 0.16 -17.78
N SER A 623 -18.57 -0.75 -17.78
CA SER A 623 -18.78 -2.21 -17.75
C SER A 623 -19.47 -2.73 -16.48
N LEU A 624 -19.43 -1.97 -15.38
CA LEU A 624 -20.09 -2.27 -14.09
C LEU A 624 -21.38 -1.45 -13.87
N GLY A 625 -21.68 -0.49 -14.74
CA GLY A 625 -22.84 0.41 -14.64
C GLY A 625 -22.74 1.45 -13.52
N SER A 626 -23.79 2.26 -13.36
CA SER A 626 -23.81 3.46 -12.50
C SER A 626 -24.20 3.23 -11.04
N THR A 627 -24.56 2.00 -10.64
CA THR A 627 -25.16 1.74 -9.31
C THR A 627 -24.29 2.19 -8.13
N GLN A 628 -22.96 2.13 -8.26
CA GLN A 628 -22.06 2.58 -7.19
C GLN A 628 -21.88 4.10 -7.12
N LEU A 629 -22.27 4.87 -8.15
CA LEU A 629 -22.28 6.34 -8.09
C LEU A 629 -23.43 6.89 -7.23
N MET A 630 -24.43 6.08 -6.88
CA MET A 630 -25.63 6.56 -6.19
C MET A 630 -25.30 7.23 -4.85
N GLY A 631 -25.43 8.55 -4.79
CA GLY A 631 -25.14 9.35 -3.60
C GLY A 631 -23.65 9.55 -3.33
N THR A 632 -22.78 9.37 -4.33
CA THR A 632 -21.36 9.79 -4.25
C THR A 632 -21.17 11.24 -4.68
N GLY A 633 -22.19 11.86 -5.30
CA GLY A 633 -22.14 13.19 -5.92
C GLY A 633 -21.91 13.16 -7.43
N PHE A 634 -21.44 12.03 -7.96
CA PHE A 634 -21.10 11.83 -9.37
C PHE A 634 -22.25 11.17 -10.17
N GLU A 635 -23.39 10.89 -9.55
CA GLU A 635 -24.60 10.40 -10.23
C GLU A 635 -25.21 11.42 -11.22
N SER A 636 -26.09 10.98 -12.13
CA SER A 636 -26.77 11.86 -13.09
C SER A 636 -27.72 12.86 -12.42
N ASP A 637 -27.76 14.09 -12.94
CA ASP A 637 -28.66 15.17 -12.50
C ASP A 637 -30.04 15.16 -13.21
N GLY A 638 -30.16 14.41 -14.31
CA GLY A 638 -31.37 14.28 -15.12
C GLY A 638 -31.20 14.65 -16.60
N ASP A 639 -30.16 15.41 -16.96
CA ASP A 639 -29.84 15.75 -18.37
C ASP A 639 -28.51 15.11 -18.84
N CYS A 640 -27.48 15.05 -17.98
CA CYS A 640 -26.22 14.33 -18.22
C CYS A 640 -25.75 13.55 -16.98
N LEU A 641 -24.63 12.81 -17.11
CA LEU A 641 -23.86 12.38 -15.94
C LEU A 641 -23.22 13.62 -15.29
N ILE A 642 -23.04 13.61 -13.97
CA ILE A 642 -22.10 14.54 -13.33
C ILE A 642 -20.69 13.98 -13.40
N GLY A 643 -20.51 12.65 -13.37
CA GLY A 643 -19.20 12.04 -13.41
C GLY A 643 -19.17 10.56 -13.73
N GLY A 644 -18.00 9.96 -13.51
CA GLY A 644 -17.81 8.51 -13.49
C GLY A 644 -16.70 8.12 -12.53
N GLY A 645 -16.48 6.82 -12.38
CA GLY A 645 -15.42 6.32 -11.53
C GLY A 645 -14.86 4.97 -11.97
N THR A 646 -13.78 4.60 -11.30
CA THR A 646 -13.16 3.29 -11.41
C THR A 646 -13.93 2.25 -10.60
N PHE A 647 -13.28 1.17 -10.26
CA PHE A 647 -13.61 0.29 -9.15
C PHE A 647 -12.45 0.34 -8.15
N TRP A 648 -12.44 -0.51 -7.12
CA TRP A 648 -11.30 -0.63 -6.22
C TRP A 648 -10.07 -1.17 -6.97
N LEU A 649 -9.03 -0.35 -7.06
CA LEU A 649 -7.74 -0.65 -7.67
C LEU A 649 -6.70 -0.91 -6.57
N THR A 650 -5.75 -1.81 -6.79
CA THR A 650 -4.62 -2.03 -5.88
C THR A 650 -3.33 -1.45 -6.47
N THR A 651 -2.73 -0.49 -5.78
CA THR A 651 -1.46 0.14 -6.13
C THR A 651 -0.35 -0.43 -5.26
N ALA A 652 0.76 -0.87 -5.87
CA ALA A 652 1.87 -1.49 -5.16
C ALA A 652 3.23 -0.85 -5.51
N GLY A 653 4.13 -0.82 -4.52
CA GLY A 653 5.50 -0.29 -4.64
C GLY A 653 6.49 -1.05 -3.76
N ASN A 654 7.76 -1.09 -4.18
CA ASN A 654 8.80 -1.86 -3.50
C ASN A 654 9.56 -1.03 -2.45
N VAL A 655 10.11 -1.70 -1.45
CA VAL A 655 10.89 -1.10 -0.35
C VAL A 655 12.19 -1.86 -0.11
N ILE A 656 13.14 -1.20 0.56
CA ILE A 656 14.30 -1.88 1.15
C ILE A 656 13.90 -2.28 2.58
N PRO A 657 14.02 -3.56 2.98
CA PRO A 657 13.56 -3.99 4.29
C PRO A 657 14.25 -3.23 5.45
N GLY A 658 13.48 -2.89 6.49
CA GLY A 658 13.95 -2.11 7.65
C GLY A 658 14.28 -0.63 7.40
N GLN A 659 14.26 -0.19 6.13
CA GLN A 659 14.62 1.18 5.73
C GLN A 659 13.41 2.11 5.71
N ILE A 660 13.69 3.39 5.49
CA ILE A 660 12.67 4.42 5.33
C ILE A 660 12.11 4.38 3.90
N VAL A 661 10.80 4.52 3.80
CA VAL A 661 10.07 4.84 2.57
C VAL A 661 9.22 6.10 2.81
N GLU A 662 9.15 6.97 1.82
CA GLU A 662 8.19 8.07 1.77
C GLU A 662 7.18 7.79 0.66
N ILE A 663 5.90 7.97 0.94
CA ILE A 663 4.80 7.81 -0.01
C ILE A 663 4.05 9.14 -0.08
N ARG A 664 3.78 9.62 -1.30
CA ARG A 664 3.05 10.87 -1.55
C ARG A 664 1.89 10.57 -2.47
N ILE A 665 0.67 10.59 -1.95
CA ILE A 665 -0.56 10.36 -2.72
C ILE A 665 -1.20 11.72 -2.97
N ALA A 666 -1.27 12.14 -4.23
CA ALA A 666 -1.68 13.48 -4.62
C ALA A 666 -2.78 13.46 -5.69
N LEU A 667 -3.68 14.42 -5.59
CA LEU A 667 -4.83 14.64 -6.47
C LEU A 667 -4.98 16.14 -6.73
N TRP A 668 -5.25 16.54 -7.97
CA TRP A 668 -5.49 17.93 -8.35
C TRP A 668 -6.19 18.06 -9.70
N ASP A 669 -6.87 19.20 -9.89
CA ASP A 669 -7.55 19.54 -11.13
C ASP A 669 -6.57 20.19 -12.13
N VAL A 670 -6.73 19.89 -13.42
CA VAL A 670 -5.82 20.39 -14.46
C VAL A 670 -6.52 21.37 -15.40
N GLY A 671 -6.07 22.62 -15.37
CA GLY A 671 -6.44 23.65 -16.35
C GLY A 671 -7.47 24.66 -15.85
N ASP A 672 -8.39 24.26 -14.96
CA ASP A 672 -9.14 25.14 -14.07
C ASP A 672 -9.54 24.42 -12.76
N SER A 673 -10.34 25.08 -11.92
CA SER A 673 -10.78 24.64 -10.58
C SER A 673 -12.29 24.33 -10.53
N SER A 674 -12.78 23.68 -11.57
CA SER A 674 -14.17 23.22 -11.72
C SER A 674 -14.18 21.73 -12.02
N TYR A 675 -15.30 21.06 -11.69
CA TYR A 675 -15.50 19.63 -11.97
C TYR A 675 -14.55 18.69 -11.21
N ASP A 676 -14.43 18.93 -9.90
CA ASP A 676 -13.62 18.18 -8.96
C ASP A 676 -13.48 16.66 -9.23
N SER A 677 -12.26 16.17 -9.01
CA SER A 677 -11.96 14.75 -8.86
C SER A 677 -11.85 14.34 -7.38
N LEU A 678 -11.98 13.03 -7.12
CA LEU A 678 -11.98 12.45 -5.78
C LEU A 678 -11.34 11.05 -5.78
N ALA A 679 -10.54 10.76 -4.76
CA ALA A 679 -9.94 9.45 -4.52
C ALA A 679 -10.25 8.95 -3.11
N ILE A 680 -10.84 7.77 -3.00
CA ILE A 680 -10.97 7.02 -1.74
C ILE A 680 -9.76 6.11 -1.62
N LEU A 681 -9.14 5.99 -0.44
CA LEU A 681 -7.95 5.17 -0.18
C LEU A 681 -8.16 4.30 1.06
N ASP A 682 -7.79 3.01 0.98
CA ASP A 682 -7.97 2.05 2.08
C ASP A 682 -7.02 0.82 1.97
N GLY A 683 -6.87 0.04 3.03
CA GLY A 683 -6.22 -1.27 3.04
C GLY A 683 -4.73 -1.25 2.69
N PHE A 684 -3.94 -0.46 3.42
CA PHE A 684 -2.48 -0.47 3.34
C PHE A 684 -1.91 -1.75 3.95
N GLN A 685 -1.10 -2.47 3.17
CA GLN A 685 -0.52 -3.75 3.57
C GLN A 685 0.97 -3.80 3.25
N TRP A 686 1.75 -4.41 4.15
CA TRP A 686 3.13 -4.81 3.87
C TRP A 686 3.16 -6.17 3.18
N LEU A 687 4.06 -6.33 2.22
CA LEU A 687 4.20 -7.53 1.40
C LEU A 687 5.62 -8.09 1.54
N SER A 688 5.73 -9.38 1.85
CA SER A 688 7.03 -10.07 2.06
C SER A 688 7.82 -10.29 0.77
N ALA A 689 7.14 -10.34 -0.38
CA ALA A 689 7.74 -10.41 -1.71
C ALA A 689 7.76 -9.03 -2.38
N ALA A 690 8.75 -8.80 -3.25
CA ALA A 690 8.74 -7.65 -4.14
C ALA A 690 7.67 -7.85 -5.23
N THR A 691 7.05 -6.76 -5.68
CA THR A 691 6.02 -6.75 -6.71
C THR A 691 6.54 -6.11 -8.01
N LEU A 692 5.77 -6.23 -9.08
CA LEU A 692 5.89 -5.31 -10.22
C LEU A 692 5.20 -4.00 -9.83
N PRO A 693 5.92 -2.86 -9.72
CA PRO A 693 5.30 -1.62 -9.28
C PRO A 693 4.32 -1.07 -10.32
N GLY A 694 3.18 -0.60 -9.84
CA GLY A 694 2.08 -0.16 -10.69
C GLY A 694 0.74 -0.26 -9.97
N THR A 695 -0.33 -0.12 -10.74
CA THR A 695 -1.71 -0.27 -10.25
C THR A 695 -2.44 -1.31 -11.10
N GLY A 696 -3.07 -2.27 -10.41
CA GLY A 696 -3.92 -3.31 -10.99
C GLY A 696 -5.35 -3.21 -10.47
N GLY A 697 -6.21 -4.08 -10.99
CA GLY A 697 -7.61 -4.24 -10.62
C GLY A 697 -8.11 -5.65 -10.93
#